data_AF-A0AAD7FVX6-F1
#
_entry.id   AF-A0AAD7FVX6-F1
#
_cell.length_a   1.000
_cell.length_b   1.000
_cell.length_c   1.000
_cell.angle_alpha   90.00
_cell.angle_beta   90.00
_cell.angle_gamma   90.00
#
_symmetry.space_group_name_H-M   'P 1'
#
loop_
_entity.id
_entity.type
_entity.pdbx_description
1 polymer ?
#
loop_
_entity_poly.entity_id
_entity_poly.type
_entity_poly.pdbx_seq_one_letter_code
_entity_poly.pdbx_strand_id
1 'polypeptide(L)'
;MPHILKAYSSFRARGKPAEEEDGDPEFYTVLVVDLFTERSEKLVLPPGCGGFSAALVRLGLIPSAPWTPSFVFTIDTLELYRVSHARCPQFSIYAFTKTLADLHGVPPRSTMHQHFSIAFDLYLDLRRRTEAQVLHHLGRDTPAWRMKNCCPACTYKLEGEDQLIFSMLVTMDGNDSLKRVLRRGPDDDGPGESNERYDDRDASDGYYLSREEVDAWARRRLANVLPTDDNGEDNPCKERWKNMVNDVTSKMWGIFDNTGIFLCLCHHGFALVLVDMLKSGELSKYPLAVVEHLLKHFGIDLGVSYDIGCHFCTTLNNSELGPEAQEAHLRCLVGAFHGHAHNRLCQVCFLALYVEGLGIEDLEGCERRFSRSNGLAGSCRRASRFHRQQEITAYFKHMDDFDVYANLATFLCSNYEQCLKILDDEPIVRRLMCEQDVLDGSEFVQALADEREYLTELYKSSKKTVETPETRYVACLATLDTDSARVTECKAALRRAQSDDAAFAPGKSKAEIALRHATEKKERTAVAVAEIERELSIVTRWSHDNPRYIAAEKLAHLLEYQRALDRLELLVVERLFELTKMNQSGTGYKMRKHVAKSLQARSKAVRSAVARYNAAAAAAVTPPRDHHGVEGQYWARPAYRAIMNRWFRLERAREEITRLDIEIPRFVTWMRDEGVFLRALRRTEGKTEEEVERDYELALHVEEYRMRRGRFDQSHMMRLSALKRKWGLRFTASLTPGVPLLHVAMDAGMEMDVDERAPRAGEQGDLSMQEDEGKASEDEDNSDIEGDDAHDERVSEMLFKLTGLGIDAEERGESIAD
;
A
#
# COMPACT_ATOMS: atom_id res chain seq x y z
N MET A 1 28.20 -9.25 27.18
CA MET A 1 26.89 -8.58 26.99
C MET A 1 26.05 -8.50 28.27
N PRO A 2 25.80 -9.59 29.04
CA PRO A 2 24.92 -9.52 30.23
C PRO A 2 25.32 -8.45 31.25
N HIS A 3 26.62 -8.32 31.55
CA HIS A 3 27.14 -7.29 32.45
C HIS A 3 26.91 -5.85 31.95
N ILE A 4 26.98 -5.63 30.63
CA ILE A 4 26.75 -4.31 30.01
C ILE A 4 25.26 -3.94 30.09
N LEU A 5 24.38 -4.91 29.84
CA LEU A 5 22.93 -4.72 29.97
C LEU A 5 22.55 -4.37 31.42
N LYS A 6 23.07 -5.12 32.40
CA LYS A 6 22.87 -4.79 33.82
C LYS A 6 23.36 -3.38 34.14
N ALA A 7 24.58 -3.02 33.72
CA ALA A 7 25.13 -1.68 33.94
C ALA A 7 24.27 -0.57 33.32
N TYR A 8 23.70 -0.81 32.13
CA TYR A 8 22.78 0.13 31.47
C TYR A 8 21.51 0.32 32.29
N SER A 9 20.85 -0.76 32.70
CA SER A 9 19.65 -0.70 33.54
C SER A 9 19.92 -0.04 34.90
N SER A 10 21.03 -0.38 35.56
CA SER A 10 21.44 0.27 36.81
C SER A 10 21.70 1.78 36.64
N PHE A 11 22.35 2.20 35.54
CA PHE A 11 22.55 3.62 35.25
C PHE A 11 21.22 4.34 35.03
N ARG A 12 20.29 3.75 34.25
CA ARG A 12 18.95 4.33 34.03
C ARG A 12 18.18 4.45 35.34
N ALA A 13 18.28 3.45 36.21
CA ALA A 13 17.57 3.39 37.49
C ALA A 13 18.13 4.29 38.59
N ARG A 14 19.45 4.49 38.65
CA ARG A 14 20.13 5.12 39.79
C ARG A 14 21.03 6.30 39.42
N GLY A 15 21.19 6.62 38.14
CA GLY A 15 22.17 7.60 37.68
C GLY A 15 23.62 7.13 37.88
N LYS A 16 24.57 8.05 37.86
CA LYS A 16 26.00 7.72 38.07
C LYS A 16 26.24 7.24 39.52
N PRO A 17 27.10 6.23 39.73
CA PRO A 17 27.50 5.84 41.09
C PRO A 17 28.26 6.98 41.78
N ALA A 18 28.18 7.06 43.11
CA ALA A 18 29.02 7.95 43.90
C ALA A 18 30.49 7.52 43.80
N GLU A 19 31.42 8.47 43.87
CA GLU A 19 32.85 8.17 43.95
C GLU A 19 33.14 7.50 45.29
N GLU A 20 33.52 6.21 45.28
CA GLU A 20 34.01 5.51 46.48
C GLU A 20 35.50 5.83 46.67
N GLU A 21 35.87 6.30 47.87
CA GLU A 21 37.23 6.77 48.20
C GLU A 21 38.23 5.63 48.55
N ASP A 22 37.84 4.37 48.51
CA ASP A 22 38.69 3.27 49.00
C ASP A 22 39.37 2.45 47.88
N GLY A 23 40.64 2.79 47.60
CA GLY A 23 41.59 2.01 46.79
C GLY A 23 42.48 2.87 45.90
N ASP A 24 43.66 2.36 45.50
CA ASP A 24 44.50 2.99 44.46
C ASP A 24 43.75 2.90 43.11
N PRO A 25 43.20 4.00 42.57
CA PRO A 25 42.31 3.92 41.41
C PRO A 25 43.14 3.78 40.13
N GLU A 26 42.82 2.78 39.31
CA GLU A 26 43.37 2.70 37.95
C GLU A 26 42.65 3.73 37.06
N PHE A 27 43.38 4.71 36.55
CA PHE A 27 42.82 5.81 35.75
C PHE A 27 42.85 5.51 34.26
N TYR A 28 41.72 5.74 33.59
CA TYR A 28 41.60 5.61 32.15
C TYR A 28 41.31 6.97 31.52
N THR A 29 42.13 7.39 30.55
CA THR A 29 41.89 8.64 29.83
C THR A 29 41.09 8.35 28.57
N VAL A 30 39.91 8.95 28.46
CA VAL A 30 39.04 8.83 27.26
C VAL A 30 38.55 10.20 26.82
N LEU A 31 38.22 10.32 25.54
CA LEU A 31 37.55 11.50 25.02
C LEU A 31 36.04 11.34 25.16
N VAL A 32 35.45 12.06 26.11
CA VAL A 32 34.01 12.08 26.35
C VAL A 32 33.37 13.08 25.41
N VAL A 33 32.48 12.59 24.56
CA VAL A 33 31.66 13.39 23.65
C VAL A 33 30.26 13.50 24.22
N ASP A 34 29.88 14.72 24.57
CA ASP A 34 28.56 15.08 25.07
C ASP A 34 27.88 16.07 24.10
N LEU A 35 26.63 16.45 24.38
CA LEU A 35 25.85 17.34 23.50
C LEU A 35 26.55 18.68 23.25
N PHE A 36 27.07 19.30 24.31
CA PHE A 36 27.63 20.65 24.25
C PHE A 36 29.14 20.70 24.49
N THR A 37 29.76 19.60 24.90
CA THR A 37 31.18 19.58 25.23
C THR A 37 31.85 18.32 24.71
N GLU A 38 33.10 18.49 24.28
CA GLU A 38 34.04 17.40 24.10
C GLU A 38 35.22 17.61 25.05
N ARG A 39 35.51 16.63 25.91
CA ARG A 39 36.56 16.76 26.93
C ARG A 39 37.33 15.47 27.13
N SER A 40 38.64 15.60 27.32
CA SER A 40 39.48 14.50 27.78
C SER A 40 39.28 14.33 29.28
N GLU A 41 38.76 13.19 29.70
CA GLU A 41 38.41 12.92 31.10
C GLU A 41 39.21 11.72 31.61
N LYS A 42 39.76 11.84 32.82
CA LYS A 42 40.36 10.72 33.55
C LYS A 42 39.26 10.05 34.35
N LEU A 43 38.85 8.87 33.92
CA LEU A 43 37.78 8.11 34.55
C LEU A 43 38.35 7.12 35.56
N VAL A 44 37.69 7.04 36.71
CA VAL A 44 37.80 5.93 37.66
C VAL A 44 36.65 4.96 37.36
N LEU A 45 36.97 3.69 37.11
CA LEU A 45 35.96 2.69 36.77
C LEU A 45 35.32 2.13 38.04
N PRO A 46 33.97 2.05 38.12
CA PRO A 46 33.32 1.46 39.29
C PRO A 46 33.70 -0.03 39.44
N PRO A 47 34.03 -0.48 40.67
CA PRO A 47 34.37 -1.88 40.91
C PRO A 47 33.17 -2.80 40.64
N GLY A 48 33.43 -4.09 40.43
CA GLY A 48 32.39 -5.12 40.36
C GLY A 48 31.50 -5.12 39.10
N CYS A 49 31.77 -4.28 38.09
CA CYS A 49 30.93 -4.17 36.88
C CYS A 49 31.07 -5.33 35.87
N GLY A 50 31.92 -6.32 36.13
CA GLY A 50 32.08 -7.49 35.24
C GLY A 50 32.76 -7.21 33.90
N GLY A 51 33.38 -6.03 33.73
CA GLY A 51 34.22 -5.68 32.58
C GLY A 51 34.32 -4.18 32.31
N PHE A 52 35.32 -3.79 31.50
CA PHE A 52 35.64 -2.40 31.17
C PHE A 52 34.46 -1.66 30.50
N SER A 53 33.84 -2.23 29.46
CA SER A 53 32.70 -1.58 28.80
C SER A 53 31.49 -1.44 29.73
N ALA A 54 31.26 -2.41 30.60
CA ALA A 54 30.16 -2.35 31.56
C ALA A 54 30.37 -1.25 32.61
N ALA A 55 31.61 -1.07 33.08
CA ALA A 55 31.98 0.03 33.95
C ALA A 55 31.74 1.41 33.31
N LEU A 56 32.10 1.59 32.03
CA LEU A 56 31.80 2.83 31.30
C LEU A 56 30.30 3.07 31.15
N VAL A 57 29.53 2.03 30.80
CA VAL A 57 28.07 2.15 30.67
C VAL A 57 27.41 2.48 32.02
N ARG A 58 27.95 1.96 33.14
CA ARG A 58 27.49 2.29 34.50
C ARG A 58 27.68 3.78 34.84
N LEU A 59 28.67 4.44 34.21
CA LEU A 59 28.92 5.88 34.29
C LEU A 59 28.08 6.71 33.29
N GLY A 60 27.21 6.07 32.49
CA GLY A 60 26.40 6.73 31.47
C GLY A 60 27.11 6.96 30.14
N LEU A 61 28.23 6.27 29.92
CA LEU A 61 29.10 6.44 28.75
C LEU A 61 29.08 5.17 27.89
N ILE A 62 28.70 5.31 26.62
CA ILE A 62 28.72 4.20 25.66
C ILE A 62 30.04 4.24 24.88
N PRO A 63 30.87 3.19 24.97
CA PRO A 63 32.17 3.19 24.31
C PRO A 63 32.08 2.86 22.82
N SER A 64 32.95 3.47 22.02
CA SER A 64 33.08 3.13 20.59
C SER A 64 33.95 1.89 20.31
N ALA A 65 34.50 1.25 21.35
CA ALA A 65 35.33 0.05 21.24
C ALA A 65 35.28 -0.76 22.56
N PRO A 66 35.42 -2.09 22.51
CA PRO A 66 35.23 -2.93 23.69
C PRO A 66 36.30 -2.75 24.79
N TRP A 67 37.56 -2.56 24.43
CA TRP A 67 38.69 -2.61 25.39
C TRP A 67 39.41 -1.28 25.57
N THR A 68 39.65 -0.53 24.48
CA THR A 68 40.41 0.73 24.50
C THR A 68 39.71 1.78 23.64
N PRO A 69 38.57 2.32 24.08
CA PRO A 69 37.82 3.32 23.32
C PRO A 69 38.53 4.66 23.34
N SER A 70 38.88 5.17 22.17
CA SER A 70 39.34 6.56 22.02
C SER A 70 38.22 7.56 22.26
N PHE A 71 36.97 7.18 21.94
CA PHE A 71 35.76 7.98 22.09
C PHE A 71 34.72 7.24 22.91
N VAL A 72 34.09 7.96 23.82
CA VAL A 72 32.90 7.51 24.55
C VAL A 72 31.82 8.58 24.41
N PHE A 73 30.57 8.16 24.25
CA PHE A 73 29.45 9.06 24.03
C PHE A 73 28.48 8.99 25.20
N THR A 74 27.93 10.13 25.61
CA THR A 74 26.88 10.14 26.64
C THR A 74 25.61 9.48 26.10
N ILE A 75 24.89 8.75 26.96
CA ILE A 75 23.59 8.15 26.60
C ILE A 75 22.61 9.21 26.09
N ASP A 76 22.63 10.41 26.66
CA ASP A 76 21.75 11.52 26.26
C ASP A 76 22.05 12.02 24.84
N THR A 77 23.33 12.08 24.45
CA THR A 77 23.74 12.40 23.08
C THR A 77 23.19 11.39 22.07
N LEU A 78 23.27 10.10 22.41
CA LEU A 78 22.76 9.02 21.56
C LEU A 78 21.23 9.02 21.50
N GLU A 79 20.56 9.33 22.61
CA GLU A 79 19.10 9.42 22.65
C GLU A 79 18.57 10.61 21.84
N LEU A 80 19.22 11.77 21.94
CA LEU A 80 18.87 12.93 21.13
C LEU A 80 18.95 12.59 19.64
N TYR A 81 20.03 11.93 19.22
CA TYR A 81 20.16 11.51 17.83
C TYR A 81 19.05 10.54 17.43
N ARG A 82 18.77 9.51 18.25
CA ARG A 82 17.72 8.52 17.95
C ARG A 82 16.36 9.19 17.72
N VAL A 83 15.95 10.07 18.63
CA VAL A 83 14.65 10.77 18.53
C VAL A 83 14.62 11.73 17.35
N SER A 84 15.69 12.52 17.17
CA SER A 84 15.78 13.49 16.07
C SER A 84 15.78 12.81 14.70
N HIS A 85 16.50 11.70 14.57
CA HIS A 85 16.55 10.91 13.35
C HIS A 85 15.20 10.23 13.05
N ALA A 86 14.49 9.72 14.06
CA ALA A 86 13.16 9.14 13.86
C ALA A 86 12.12 10.19 13.39
N ARG A 87 12.24 11.44 13.87
CA ARG A 87 11.42 12.57 13.42
C ARG A 87 11.82 13.08 12.03
N CYS A 88 13.12 13.15 11.77
CA CYS A 88 13.69 13.60 10.51
C CYS A 88 14.70 12.57 9.98
N PRO A 89 14.24 11.56 9.21
CA PRO A 89 15.10 10.49 8.71
C PRO A 89 16.25 10.95 7.81
N GLN A 90 16.16 12.16 7.26
CA GLN A 90 17.24 12.79 6.48
C GLN A 90 18.41 13.25 7.36
N PHE A 91 18.21 13.36 8.67
CA PHE A 91 19.23 13.77 9.63
C PHE A 91 20.21 12.62 9.91
N SER A 92 21.20 12.48 9.03
CA SER A 92 22.21 11.40 9.09
C SER A 92 23.17 11.53 10.28
N ILE A 93 23.81 10.42 10.67
CA ILE A 93 24.90 10.39 11.66
C ILE A 93 26.01 11.38 11.30
N TYR A 94 26.33 11.50 10.01
CA TYR A 94 27.36 12.42 9.54
C TYR A 94 26.97 13.89 9.76
N ALA A 95 25.70 14.23 9.48
CA ALA A 95 25.18 15.57 9.78
C ALA A 95 25.20 15.84 11.29
N PHE A 96 24.72 14.88 12.10
CA PHE A 96 24.69 15.02 13.56
C PHE A 96 26.09 15.19 14.17
N THR A 97 27.07 14.40 13.76
CA THR A 97 28.45 14.52 14.27
C THR A 97 29.14 15.80 13.84
N LYS A 98 28.77 16.40 12.69
CA LYS A 98 29.17 17.76 12.34
C LYS A 98 28.51 18.80 13.23
N THR A 99 27.21 18.67 13.50
CA THR A 99 26.50 19.54 14.44
C THR A 99 27.16 19.52 15.82
N LEU A 100 27.56 18.34 16.32
CA LEU A 100 28.33 18.24 17.56
C LEU A 100 29.64 19.01 17.48
N ALA A 101 30.41 18.85 16.41
CA ALA A 101 31.67 19.59 16.23
C ALA A 101 31.47 21.12 16.22
N ASP A 102 30.43 21.59 15.53
CA ASP A 102 30.06 23.02 15.50
C ASP A 102 29.69 23.53 16.90
N LEU A 103 28.91 22.76 17.67
CA LEU A 103 28.54 23.07 19.06
C LEU A 103 29.74 23.08 20.00
N HIS A 104 30.71 22.19 19.77
CA HIS A 104 31.93 22.11 20.58
C HIS A 104 32.97 23.16 20.19
N GLY A 105 32.75 23.90 19.09
CA GLY A 105 33.71 24.88 18.58
C GLY A 105 34.99 24.26 18.02
N VAL A 106 34.91 23.01 17.53
CA VAL A 106 36.07 22.25 17.01
C VAL A 106 35.86 21.86 15.54
N PRO A 107 36.93 21.67 14.75
CA PRO A 107 36.77 21.18 13.39
C PRO A 107 36.22 19.73 13.38
N PRO A 108 35.37 19.36 12.41
CA PRO A 108 34.81 18.03 12.33
C PRO A 108 35.89 16.97 12.06
N ARG A 109 35.98 15.95 12.91
CA ARG A 109 36.92 14.84 12.73
C ARG A 109 36.37 13.83 11.73
N SER A 110 37.21 13.39 10.80
CA SER A 110 36.81 12.46 9.74
C SER A 110 36.32 11.10 10.27
N THR A 111 36.81 10.65 11.44
CA THR A 111 36.45 9.34 12.02
C THR A 111 35.29 9.39 13.02
N MET A 112 34.84 10.58 13.44
CA MET A 112 33.84 10.72 14.51
C MET A 112 32.54 9.96 14.21
N HIS A 113 32.05 10.06 12.97
CA HIS A 113 30.84 9.36 12.53
C HIS A 113 30.94 7.82 12.64
N GLN A 114 32.14 7.25 12.47
CA GLN A 114 32.36 5.80 12.62
C GLN A 114 32.30 5.40 14.09
N HIS A 115 32.99 6.15 14.96
CA HIS A 115 32.94 5.94 16.40
C HIS A 115 31.53 6.10 16.96
N PHE A 116 30.81 7.12 16.48
CA PHE A 116 29.42 7.35 16.84
C PHE A 116 28.53 6.19 16.39
N SER A 117 28.65 5.73 15.14
CA SER A 117 27.87 4.59 14.63
C SER A 117 28.06 3.33 15.48
N ILE A 118 29.30 3.01 15.88
CA ILE A 118 29.58 1.84 16.72
C ILE A 118 28.93 1.97 18.10
N ALA A 119 29.07 3.14 18.75
CA ALA A 119 28.45 3.39 20.04
C ALA A 119 26.91 3.38 19.93
N PHE A 120 26.37 3.92 18.83
CA PHE A 120 24.94 3.94 18.56
C PHE A 120 24.37 2.54 18.36
N ASP A 121 25.06 1.64 17.64
CA ASP A 121 24.65 0.25 17.49
C ASP A 121 24.57 -0.48 18.84
N LEU A 122 25.58 -0.30 19.72
CA LEU A 122 25.57 -0.86 21.07
C LEU A 122 24.41 -0.30 21.90
N TYR A 123 24.17 1.02 21.81
CA TYR A 123 23.05 1.67 22.48
C TYR A 123 21.69 1.14 22.03
N LEU A 124 21.48 0.99 20.71
CA LEU A 124 20.25 0.41 20.17
C LEU A 124 20.07 -1.05 20.61
N ASP A 125 21.15 -1.84 20.69
CA ASP A 125 21.08 -3.23 21.17
C ASP A 125 20.70 -3.30 22.66
N LEU A 126 21.27 -2.43 23.49
CA LEU A 126 20.91 -2.33 24.91
C LEU A 126 19.44 -1.96 25.09
N ARG A 127 18.93 -1.00 24.32
CA ARG A 127 17.51 -0.64 24.34
C ARG A 127 16.60 -1.78 23.91
N ARG A 128 16.91 -2.47 22.81
CA ARG A 128 16.11 -3.59 22.30
C ARG A 128 16.01 -4.72 23.32
N ARG A 129 17.13 -5.06 23.96
CA ARG A 129 17.17 -6.09 25.02
C ARG A 129 16.39 -5.69 26.26
N THR A 130 16.52 -4.42 26.68
CA THR A 130 15.76 -3.89 27.82
C THR A 130 14.26 -3.93 27.53
N GLU A 131 13.86 -3.52 26.33
CA GLU A 131 12.46 -3.56 25.91
C GLU A 131 11.93 -5.00 25.80
N ALA A 132 12.73 -5.95 25.31
CA ALA A 132 12.35 -7.36 25.30
C ALA A 132 12.13 -7.91 26.72
N GLN A 133 12.94 -7.50 27.71
CA GLN A 133 12.72 -7.87 29.11
C GLN A 133 11.42 -7.27 29.67
N VAL A 134 11.10 -6.02 29.32
CA VAL A 134 9.82 -5.40 29.68
C VAL A 134 8.66 -6.14 29.04
N LEU A 135 8.70 -6.39 27.74
CA LEU A 135 7.62 -7.09 27.03
C LEU A 135 7.42 -8.51 27.58
N HIS A 136 8.50 -9.24 27.85
CA HIS A 136 8.43 -10.56 28.49
C HIS A 136 7.76 -10.48 29.87
N HIS A 137 8.15 -9.50 30.70
CA HIS A 137 7.54 -9.29 32.01
C HIS A 137 6.04 -8.95 31.93
N LEU A 138 5.62 -8.27 30.86
CA LEU A 138 4.22 -7.95 30.60
C LEU A 138 3.43 -9.08 29.93
N GLY A 139 4.06 -10.21 29.60
CA GLY A 139 3.43 -11.30 28.82
C GLY A 139 3.15 -10.94 27.35
N ARG A 140 3.92 -10.00 26.79
CA ARG A 140 3.75 -9.36 25.46
C ARG A 140 4.83 -9.74 24.46
N ASP A 141 5.53 -10.84 24.70
CA ASP A 141 6.66 -11.33 23.90
C ASP A 141 6.28 -12.42 22.88
N THR A 142 4.99 -12.70 22.72
CA THR A 142 4.53 -13.67 21.72
C THR A 142 4.67 -13.11 20.28
N PRO A 143 5.00 -13.94 19.27
CA PRO A 143 5.37 -13.46 17.93
C PRO A 143 4.34 -12.55 17.24
N ALA A 144 3.04 -12.75 17.49
CA ALA A 144 1.96 -11.99 16.87
C ALA A 144 1.37 -10.90 17.78
N TRP A 145 1.88 -10.72 19.01
CA TRP A 145 1.30 -9.82 20.01
C TRP A 145 1.17 -8.39 19.46
N ARG A 146 2.26 -7.85 18.90
CA ARG A 146 2.29 -6.49 18.34
C ARG A 146 1.20 -6.31 17.29
N MET A 147 1.09 -7.21 16.32
CA MET A 147 0.12 -7.08 15.22
C MET A 147 -1.32 -7.07 15.71
N LYS A 148 -1.62 -7.95 16.66
CA LYS A 148 -2.95 -8.07 17.25
C LYS A 148 -3.31 -6.91 18.18
N ASN A 149 -2.32 -6.20 18.73
CA ASN A 149 -2.52 -5.18 19.76
C ASN A 149 -2.00 -3.78 19.40
N CYS A 150 -1.60 -3.55 18.14
CA CYS A 150 -1.09 -2.24 17.73
C CYS A 150 -2.20 -1.19 17.60
N CYS A 151 -3.38 -1.58 17.12
CA CYS A 151 -4.50 -0.67 16.86
C CYS A 151 -5.73 -1.03 17.71
N PRO A 152 -6.00 -0.29 18.80
CA PRO A 152 -7.09 -0.61 19.70
C PRO A 152 -8.48 -0.45 19.07
N ALA A 153 -8.64 0.49 18.13
CA ALA A 153 -9.90 0.68 17.40
C ALA A 153 -10.25 -0.55 16.54
N CYS A 154 -9.25 -1.14 15.88
CA CYS A 154 -9.44 -2.34 15.06
C CYS A 154 -9.69 -3.62 15.88
N THR A 155 -8.89 -3.86 16.92
CA THR A 155 -8.77 -5.21 17.50
C THR A 155 -9.32 -5.35 18.92
N TYR A 156 -9.54 -4.25 19.65
CA TYR A 156 -9.96 -4.31 21.05
C TYR A 156 -11.48 -4.51 21.23
N LYS A 157 -12.00 -5.58 20.63
CA LYS A 157 -13.44 -5.90 20.54
C LYS A 157 -14.11 -6.03 21.91
N LEU A 158 -15.34 -5.52 22.01
CA LEU A 158 -16.15 -5.50 23.24
C LEU A 158 -17.30 -6.50 23.22
N GLU A 159 -17.79 -6.89 24.39
CA GLU A 159 -19.02 -7.68 24.53
C GLU A 159 -20.24 -6.87 24.07
N GLY A 160 -21.06 -7.48 23.20
CA GLY A 160 -22.32 -6.89 22.73
C GLY A 160 -22.16 -5.80 21.67
N GLU A 161 -20.97 -5.63 21.08
CA GLU A 161 -20.80 -4.76 19.91
C GLU A 161 -21.42 -5.38 18.65
N ASP A 162 -21.91 -4.53 17.74
CA ASP A 162 -22.46 -4.99 16.46
C ASP A 162 -21.36 -5.53 15.53
N GLN A 163 -21.72 -6.47 14.65
CA GLN A 163 -20.79 -7.01 13.66
C GLN A 163 -20.63 -6.06 12.48
N LEU A 164 -19.40 -5.61 12.25
CA LEU A 164 -19.02 -4.88 11.04
C LEU A 164 -19.00 -5.80 9.83
N ILE A 165 -19.43 -5.29 8.67
CA ILE A 165 -19.28 -5.97 7.36
C ILE A 165 -17.82 -6.30 7.08
N PHE A 166 -16.92 -5.35 7.37
CA PHE A 166 -15.48 -5.61 7.38
C PHE A 166 -14.96 -5.51 8.80
N SER A 167 -14.51 -6.64 9.34
CA SER A 167 -13.93 -6.73 10.68
C SER A 167 -12.66 -5.87 10.79
N MET A 168 -11.92 -5.73 9.68
CA MET A 168 -10.80 -4.81 9.52
C MET A 168 -10.67 -4.37 8.07
N LEU A 169 -10.37 -3.08 7.88
CA LEU A 169 -9.93 -2.52 6.61
C LEU A 169 -8.42 -2.30 6.64
N VAL A 170 -7.74 -2.77 5.60
CA VAL A 170 -6.29 -2.63 5.43
C VAL A 170 -5.95 -2.12 4.04
N THR A 171 -4.84 -1.39 3.95
CA THR A 171 -4.24 -0.97 2.68
C THR A 171 -2.84 -1.54 2.56
N MET A 172 -2.49 -2.01 1.36
CA MET A 172 -1.17 -2.55 1.09
C MET A 172 -0.64 -2.08 -0.27
N ASP A 173 0.65 -1.79 -0.33
CA ASP A 173 1.31 -1.34 -1.55
C ASP A 173 2.84 -1.50 -1.50
N GLY A 174 3.50 -1.41 -2.66
CA GLY A 174 4.95 -1.42 -2.79
C GLY A 174 5.56 -0.03 -2.85
N ASN A 175 6.79 0.10 -2.36
CA ASN A 175 7.57 1.33 -2.43
C ASN A 175 9.02 1.06 -2.85
N ASP A 176 9.34 1.53 -4.04
CA ASP A 176 10.64 1.43 -4.69
C ASP A 176 11.67 2.47 -4.21
N SER A 177 11.36 3.31 -3.23
CA SER A 177 12.29 4.35 -2.79
C SER A 177 13.40 3.80 -1.89
N LEU A 178 13.09 2.82 -1.05
CA LEU A 178 13.98 2.27 -0.02
C LEU A 178 14.93 1.18 -0.56
N LYS A 179 15.53 1.41 -1.73
CA LYS A 179 16.43 0.42 -2.35
C LYS A 179 17.77 0.30 -1.61
N ARG A 180 18.33 -0.91 -1.56
CA ARG A 180 19.68 -1.21 -1.05
C ARG A 180 20.58 -1.68 -2.17
N VAL A 181 21.75 -1.06 -2.32
CA VAL A 181 22.76 -1.46 -3.31
C VAL A 181 23.38 -2.79 -2.89
N LEU A 182 23.52 -3.70 -3.85
CA LEU A 182 24.21 -4.98 -3.66
C LEU A 182 25.70 -4.73 -3.40
N ARG A 183 26.25 -5.27 -2.30
CA ARG A 183 27.70 -5.17 -2.03
C ARG A 183 28.44 -6.21 -2.86
N ARG A 184 29.37 -5.75 -3.69
CA ARG A 184 30.22 -6.59 -4.56
C ARG A 184 31.69 -6.42 -4.22
N GLY A 185 32.47 -7.48 -4.40
CA GLY A 185 33.93 -7.41 -4.34
C GLY A 185 34.51 -6.71 -5.57
N PRO A 186 35.77 -6.26 -5.53
CA PRO A 186 36.44 -5.61 -6.65
C PRO A 186 36.62 -6.50 -7.90
N ASP A 187 36.56 -7.83 -7.75
CA ASP A 187 36.73 -8.79 -8.85
C ASP A 187 35.41 -9.44 -9.33
N ASP A 188 34.26 -8.93 -8.88
CA ASP A 188 32.96 -9.60 -9.01
C ASP A 188 32.05 -8.93 -10.06
N ASP A 189 32.36 -9.16 -11.34
CA ASP A 189 31.68 -8.56 -12.50
C ASP A 189 30.38 -9.27 -12.93
N GLY A 190 29.99 -10.36 -12.25
CA GLY A 190 28.80 -11.17 -12.57
C GLY A 190 27.55 -10.89 -11.71
N PRO A 191 26.38 -11.48 -12.04
CA PRO A 191 25.20 -11.50 -11.17
C PRO A 191 25.41 -12.51 -10.02
N GLY A 192 26.28 -12.16 -9.06
CA GLY A 192 26.61 -12.96 -7.87
C GLY A 192 25.77 -12.64 -6.63
N GLU A 193 26.00 -13.40 -5.55
CA GLU A 193 25.47 -13.10 -4.22
C GLU A 193 26.20 -11.91 -3.58
N SER A 194 25.57 -11.26 -2.60
CA SER A 194 26.19 -10.13 -1.90
C SER A 194 27.44 -10.59 -1.15
N ASN A 195 28.58 -9.91 -1.33
CA ASN A 195 29.79 -10.14 -0.54
C ASN A 195 29.73 -9.44 0.83
N GLU A 196 28.54 -9.42 1.43
CA GLU A 196 28.31 -8.82 2.74
C GLU A 196 28.66 -9.83 3.84
N ARG A 197 29.31 -9.36 4.91
CA ARG A 197 29.54 -10.16 6.10
C ARG A 197 28.20 -10.67 6.64
N TYR A 198 28.11 -11.98 6.88
CA TYR A 198 26.96 -12.59 7.51
C TYR A 198 26.67 -11.95 8.88
N ASP A 199 25.40 -11.63 9.11
CA ASP A 199 24.88 -10.98 10.32
C ASP A 199 23.64 -11.79 10.75
N ASP A 200 23.71 -12.40 11.93
CA ASP A 200 22.70 -13.29 12.51
C ASP A 200 21.68 -12.54 13.38
N ARG A 201 21.87 -11.23 13.56
CA ARG A 201 20.95 -10.40 14.35
C ARG A 201 19.64 -10.21 13.61
N ASP A 202 18.54 -10.27 14.35
CA ASP A 202 17.20 -9.94 13.85
C ASP A 202 16.81 -8.50 14.25
N ALA A 203 16.34 -7.74 13.26
CA ALA A 203 15.83 -6.38 13.41
C ALA A 203 14.35 -6.26 12.96
N SER A 204 13.66 -7.39 12.83
CA SER A 204 12.25 -7.44 12.45
C SER A 204 11.36 -6.75 13.49
N ASP A 205 11.65 -6.91 14.79
CA ASP A 205 10.79 -6.57 15.95
C ASP A 205 9.31 -6.90 15.70
N GLY A 206 9.06 -8.03 15.02
CA GLY A 206 7.73 -8.49 14.63
C GLY A 206 7.07 -7.70 13.50
N TYR A 207 7.69 -6.66 12.92
CA TYR A 207 7.14 -5.92 11.78
C TYR A 207 7.34 -6.64 10.45
N TYR A 208 8.46 -7.36 10.28
CA TYR A 208 8.82 -7.98 9.01
C TYR A 208 8.32 -9.42 8.87
N LEU A 209 7.83 -9.79 7.68
CA LEU A 209 7.77 -11.20 7.29
C LEU A 209 9.16 -11.74 6.98
N SER A 210 9.38 -13.01 7.31
CA SER A 210 10.61 -13.71 6.95
C SER A 210 10.71 -13.89 5.44
N ARG A 211 11.95 -14.07 4.96
CA ARG A 211 12.18 -14.32 3.53
C ARG A 211 11.57 -15.65 3.12
N GLU A 212 11.60 -16.63 4.02
CA GLU A 212 11.10 -17.98 3.83
C GLU A 212 9.58 -17.98 3.61
N GLU A 213 8.83 -17.23 4.43
CA GLU A 213 7.38 -17.04 4.28
C GLU A 213 7.02 -16.41 2.92
N VAL A 214 7.78 -15.41 2.49
CA VAL A 214 7.51 -14.70 1.23
C VAL A 214 7.93 -15.53 0.01
N ASP A 215 9.08 -16.19 0.09
CA ASP A 215 9.60 -17.03 -1.00
C ASP A 215 8.83 -18.37 -1.11
N ALA A 216 8.05 -18.77 -0.10
CA ALA A 216 7.07 -19.86 -0.23
C ALA A 216 6.03 -19.58 -1.35
N TRP A 217 5.73 -18.30 -1.59
CA TRP A 217 4.88 -17.83 -2.68
C TRP A 217 5.66 -17.58 -3.99
N ALA A 218 6.99 -17.78 -4.01
CA ALA A 218 7.81 -17.61 -5.21
C ALA A 218 7.85 -18.90 -6.06
N ARG A 219 7.55 -18.77 -7.37
CA ARG A 219 7.73 -19.74 -8.47
C ARG A 219 7.14 -21.17 -8.35
N ARG A 220 7.10 -21.82 -7.19
CA ARG A 220 6.64 -23.20 -7.04
C ARG A 220 5.10 -23.30 -6.88
N ARG A 221 4.46 -22.34 -6.19
CA ARG A 221 2.99 -22.19 -6.08
C ARG A 221 2.34 -21.36 -7.22
N LEU A 222 3.11 -20.49 -7.87
CA LEU A 222 2.62 -19.63 -8.96
C LEU A 222 2.68 -20.27 -10.36
N ALA A 223 3.38 -21.41 -10.52
CA ALA A 223 3.54 -22.08 -11.80
C ALA A 223 2.21 -22.52 -12.44
N ASN A 224 1.17 -22.73 -11.61
CA ASN A 224 -0.17 -23.12 -12.03
C ASN A 224 -1.16 -21.93 -12.10
N VAL A 225 -0.73 -20.73 -11.69
CA VAL A 225 -1.60 -19.54 -11.50
C VAL A 225 -1.43 -18.52 -12.62
N LEU A 226 -0.26 -18.49 -13.28
CA LEU A 226 -0.08 -17.69 -14.48
C LEU A 226 -0.95 -18.28 -15.60
N PRO A 227 -1.96 -17.56 -16.10
CA PRO A 227 -2.82 -18.09 -17.15
C PRO A 227 -1.96 -18.39 -18.38
N THR A 228 -2.06 -19.61 -18.92
CA THR A 228 -2.16 -19.72 -20.38
C THR A 228 -3.30 -18.80 -20.79
N ASP A 229 -3.17 -18.05 -21.88
CA ASP A 229 -4.05 -16.93 -22.29
C ASP A 229 -5.55 -17.30 -22.52
N ASP A 230 -6.07 -18.37 -21.93
CA ASP A 230 -7.32 -19.05 -22.29
C ASP A 230 -8.29 -19.35 -21.10
N ASN A 231 -7.97 -18.98 -19.86
CA ASN A 231 -8.88 -19.22 -18.72
C ASN A 231 -9.80 -18.02 -18.42
N GLY A 232 -10.94 -17.98 -19.11
CA GLY A 232 -12.31 -17.78 -18.59
C GLY A 232 -12.75 -16.51 -17.84
N GLU A 233 -11.92 -15.87 -17.03
CA GLU A 233 -12.28 -14.67 -16.25
C GLU A 233 -11.18 -13.61 -16.35
N ASP A 234 -11.04 -13.07 -17.55
CA ASP A 234 -10.00 -12.11 -17.86
C ASP A 234 -10.40 -10.74 -17.27
N ASN A 235 -9.65 -10.20 -16.30
CA ASN A 235 -9.94 -8.88 -15.74
C ASN A 235 -9.80 -7.77 -16.81
N PRO A 236 -10.80 -6.88 -17.00
CA PRO A 236 -10.80 -5.84 -18.02
C PRO A 236 -9.67 -4.80 -17.87
N CYS A 237 -9.04 -4.67 -16.70
CA CYS A 237 -7.88 -3.81 -16.44
C CYS A 237 -6.53 -4.48 -16.78
N LYS A 238 -6.47 -5.81 -16.99
CA LYS A 238 -5.22 -6.60 -17.13
C LYS A 238 -4.33 -6.17 -18.30
N GLU A 239 -4.92 -5.77 -19.42
CA GLU A 239 -4.19 -5.32 -20.63
C GLU A 239 -3.42 -4.01 -20.42
N ARG A 240 -3.79 -3.21 -19.41
CA ARG A 240 -3.22 -1.87 -19.18
C ARG A 240 -1.94 -1.91 -18.35
N TRP A 241 -1.84 -2.87 -17.41
CA TRP A 241 -0.70 -2.99 -16.49
C TRP A 241 0.43 -3.88 -17.03
N LYS A 242 0.14 -4.84 -17.93
CA LYS A 242 1.18 -5.63 -18.64
C LYS A 242 2.14 -4.77 -19.47
N ASN A 243 1.74 -3.55 -19.86
CA ASN A 243 2.53 -2.66 -20.70
C ASN A 243 3.48 -1.72 -19.94
N MET A 244 3.50 -1.77 -18.61
CA MET A 244 4.40 -0.97 -17.79
C MET A 244 5.51 -1.84 -17.18
N VAL A 245 6.55 -2.03 -18.00
CA VAL A 245 7.95 -2.32 -17.64
C VAL A 245 8.28 -3.69 -17.03
N ASN A 246 8.52 -4.69 -17.89
CA ASN A 246 9.30 -5.88 -17.53
C ASN A 246 10.69 -5.91 -18.19
N ASP A 247 10.85 -5.38 -19.41
CA ASP A 247 12.11 -5.50 -20.17
C ASP A 247 13.15 -4.41 -19.86
N VAL A 248 12.74 -3.22 -19.40
CA VAL A 248 13.67 -2.12 -19.07
C VAL A 248 14.04 -2.12 -17.58
N THR A 249 13.18 -2.63 -16.70
CA THR A 249 13.36 -2.73 -15.23
C THR A 249 14.25 -3.88 -14.81
N SER A 250 14.20 -5.02 -15.50
CA SER A 250 14.99 -6.21 -15.16
C SER A 250 16.51 -5.97 -15.20
N LYS A 251 17.00 -5.17 -16.16
CA LYS A 251 18.42 -4.74 -16.20
C LYS A 251 18.76 -3.69 -15.15
N MET A 252 17.82 -2.81 -14.79
CA MET A 252 18.02 -1.73 -13.82
C MET A 252 18.07 -2.23 -12.37
N TRP A 253 17.41 -3.35 -12.07
CA TRP A 253 17.38 -3.94 -10.73
C TRP A 253 18.60 -4.80 -10.37
N GLY A 254 19.45 -5.18 -11.33
CA GLY A 254 20.66 -5.97 -11.05
C GLY A 254 21.71 -5.30 -10.14
N ILE A 255 21.57 -3.99 -9.91
CA ILE A 255 22.42 -3.19 -9.00
C ILE A 255 21.94 -3.28 -7.55
N PHE A 256 20.65 -3.54 -7.33
CA PHE A 256 20.03 -3.50 -6.02
C PHE A 256 19.75 -4.91 -5.50
N ASP A 257 20.12 -5.17 -4.25
CA ASP A 257 19.74 -6.40 -3.58
C ASP A 257 18.29 -6.33 -3.10
N ASN A 258 17.93 -5.19 -2.50
CA ASN A 258 16.56 -4.82 -2.21
C ASN A 258 16.13 -3.69 -3.13
N THR A 259 15.03 -3.87 -3.82
CA THR A 259 14.42 -2.86 -4.71
C THR A 259 13.47 -1.93 -3.97
N GLY A 260 13.04 -2.29 -2.76
CA GLY A 260 12.08 -1.52 -1.98
C GLY A 260 11.54 -2.26 -0.77
N ILE A 261 10.39 -1.82 -0.27
CA ILE A 261 9.56 -2.52 0.71
C ILE A 261 8.14 -2.68 0.18
N PHE A 262 7.43 -3.70 0.64
CA PHE A 262 5.98 -3.81 0.52
C PHE A 262 5.39 -3.64 1.92
N LEU A 263 4.38 -2.80 2.07
CA LEU A 263 3.84 -2.37 3.35
C LEU A 263 2.35 -2.68 3.43
N CYS A 264 1.87 -3.11 4.60
CA CYS A 264 0.45 -3.21 4.92
C CYS A 264 0.14 -2.39 6.19
N LEU A 265 -0.89 -1.55 6.11
CA LEU A 265 -1.40 -0.69 7.17
C LEU A 265 -2.86 -1.03 7.47
N CYS A 266 -3.31 -0.88 8.72
CA CYS A 266 -4.74 -0.74 8.98
C CYS A 266 -5.24 0.64 8.52
N HIS A 267 -6.55 0.82 8.39
CA HIS A 267 -7.12 2.10 7.95
C HIS A 267 -6.81 3.28 8.89
N HIS A 268 -6.59 3.05 10.20
CA HIS A 268 -6.10 4.09 11.12
C HIS A 268 -4.62 4.43 10.95
N GLY A 269 -3.88 3.71 10.09
CA GLY A 269 -2.49 4.01 9.71
C GLY A 269 -1.40 3.28 10.49
N PHE A 270 -1.73 2.33 11.37
CA PHE A 270 -0.74 1.51 12.07
C PHE A 270 -0.11 0.50 11.11
N ALA A 271 1.21 0.33 11.18
CA ALA A 271 1.89 -0.66 10.37
C ALA A 271 1.67 -2.07 10.91
N LEU A 272 1.04 -2.90 10.08
CA LEU A 272 0.74 -4.29 10.39
C LEU A 272 1.91 -5.19 10.02
N VAL A 273 2.41 -5.04 8.78
CA VAL A 273 3.43 -5.90 8.19
C VAL A 273 4.30 -5.13 7.19
N LEU A 274 5.59 -5.41 7.20
CA LEU A 274 6.60 -5.00 6.24
C LEU A 274 7.18 -6.23 5.53
N VAL A 275 7.49 -6.09 4.24
CA VAL A 275 8.16 -7.12 3.45
C VAL A 275 9.27 -6.49 2.62
N ASP A 276 10.42 -7.15 2.58
CA ASP A 276 11.51 -6.73 1.70
C ASP A 276 11.27 -7.19 0.25
N MET A 277 11.28 -6.24 -0.69
CA MET A 277 11.27 -6.57 -2.12
C MET A 277 12.69 -6.88 -2.60
N LEU A 278 12.93 -8.12 -3.01
CA LEU A 278 14.27 -8.65 -3.31
C LEU A 278 14.48 -8.85 -4.82
N LYS A 279 15.44 -8.11 -5.39
CA LYS A 279 15.86 -8.18 -6.80
C LYS A 279 14.70 -8.21 -7.83
N SER A 280 13.55 -7.66 -7.46
CA SER A 280 12.32 -7.62 -8.26
C SER A 280 11.50 -6.38 -7.89
N GLY A 281 10.63 -5.90 -8.77
CA GLY A 281 9.56 -4.97 -8.37
C GLY A 281 8.46 -5.71 -7.62
N GLU A 282 7.27 -5.15 -7.60
CA GLU A 282 6.07 -5.71 -6.97
C GLU A 282 5.56 -6.98 -7.68
N LEU A 283 6.16 -8.13 -7.35
CA LEU A 283 5.67 -9.43 -7.77
C LEU A 283 4.47 -9.86 -6.91
N SER A 284 3.56 -10.65 -7.48
CA SER A 284 2.36 -11.16 -6.79
C SER A 284 2.66 -11.95 -5.49
N LYS A 285 3.89 -12.45 -5.30
CA LYS A 285 4.27 -13.15 -4.07
C LYS A 285 4.18 -12.28 -2.80
N TYR A 286 4.44 -10.97 -2.90
CA TYR A 286 4.42 -10.06 -1.75
C TYR A 286 2.99 -9.87 -1.20
N PRO A 287 2.01 -9.44 -2.02
CA PRO A 287 0.64 -9.31 -1.53
C PRO A 287 0.01 -10.66 -1.14
N LEU A 288 0.37 -11.78 -1.78
CA LEU A 288 -0.12 -13.11 -1.37
C LEU A 288 0.40 -13.50 0.04
N ALA A 289 1.69 -13.31 0.31
CA ALA A 289 2.25 -13.58 1.64
C ALA A 289 1.64 -12.69 2.72
N VAL A 290 1.38 -11.41 2.41
CA VAL A 290 0.68 -10.50 3.31
C VAL A 290 -0.75 -10.99 3.59
N VAL A 291 -1.51 -11.39 2.57
CA VAL A 291 -2.89 -11.88 2.75
C VAL A 291 -2.93 -13.16 3.57
N GLU A 292 -2.03 -14.13 3.32
CA GLU A 292 -1.93 -15.35 4.14
C GLU A 292 -1.66 -15.00 5.61
N HIS A 293 -0.77 -14.04 5.86
CA HIS A 293 -0.45 -13.57 7.20
C HIS A 293 -1.63 -12.84 7.87
N LEU A 294 -2.40 -12.05 7.12
CA LEU A 294 -3.60 -11.37 7.62
C LEU A 294 -4.71 -12.35 7.98
N LEU A 295 -5.02 -13.31 7.11
CA LEU A 295 -6.04 -14.34 7.35
C LEU A 295 -5.72 -15.17 8.60
N LYS A 296 -4.45 -15.56 8.75
CA LYS A 296 -3.98 -16.31 9.92
C LYS A 296 -4.19 -15.58 11.26
N HIS A 297 -4.11 -14.26 11.28
CA HIS A 297 -4.06 -13.48 12.53
C HIS A 297 -5.32 -12.67 12.83
N PHE A 298 -6.08 -12.26 11.82
CA PHE A 298 -7.32 -11.48 11.96
C PHE A 298 -8.57 -12.27 11.55
N GLY A 299 -8.42 -13.37 10.82
CA GLY A 299 -9.52 -14.25 10.45
C GLY A 299 -10.36 -13.71 9.29
N ILE A 300 -11.66 -13.60 9.53
CA ILE A 300 -12.68 -13.41 8.49
C ILE A 300 -13.07 -11.93 8.30
N ASP A 301 -13.78 -11.68 7.20
CA ASP A 301 -14.40 -10.40 6.85
C ASP A 301 -13.38 -9.27 6.67
N LEU A 302 -12.26 -9.54 6.00
CA LEU A 302 -11.20 -8.55 5.74
C LEU A 302 -11.42 -7.79 4.43
N GLY A 303 -11.36 -6.46 4.48
CA GLY A 303 -11.28 -5.61 3.29
C GLY A 303 -9.85 -5.19 3.00
N VAL A 304 -9.27 -5.66 1.90
CA VAL A 304 -7.86 -5.41 1.53
C VAL A 304 -7.79 -4.53 0.29
N SER A 305 -7.32 -3.29 0.43
CA SER A 305 -7.09 -2.39 -0.70
C SER A 305 -5.69 -2.51 -1.26
N TYR A 306 -5.63 -2.42 -2.59
CA TYR A 306 -4.37 -2.34 -3.35
C TYR A 306 -4.66 -1.58 -4.67
N ASP A 307 -3.68 -0.84 -5.21
CA ASP A 307 -3.79 -0.08 -6.47
C ASP A 307 -4.30 -0.94 -7.62
N ILE A 308 -3.79 -2.17 -7.68
CA ILE A 308 -4.19 -3.19 -8.64
C ILE A 308 -5.11 -4.22 -8.00
N GLY A 309 -5.87 -3.86 -6.96
CA GLY A 309 -6.73 -4.75 -6.19
C GLY A 309 -7.70 -5.56 -7.04
N CYS A 310 -8.24 -4.99 -8.12
CA CYS A 310 -9.06 -5.73 -9.07
C CYS A 310 -8.28 -6.87 -9.76
N HIS A 311 -7.03 -6.64 -10.15
CA HIS A 311 -6.19 -7.64 -10.82
C HIS A 311 -5.62 -8.64 -9.81
N PHE A 312 -5.27 -8.15 -8.64
CA PHE A 312 -4.85 -8.98 -7.52
C PHE A 312 -5.96 -9.94 -7.09
N CYS A 313 -7.24 -9.51 -7.08
CA CYS A 313 -8.39 -10.39 -6.81
C CYS A 313 -8.41 -11.63 -7.71
N THR A 314 -8.22 -11.44 -9.03
CA THR A 314 -8.10 -12.57 -9.97
C THR A 314 -6.89 -13.44 -9.66
N THR A 315 -5.77 -12.84 -9.26
CA THR A 315 -4.56 -13.60 -8.90
C THR A 315 -4.77 -14.41 -7.62
N LEU A 316 -5.42 -13.83 -6.62
CA LEU A 316 -5.74 -14.46 -5.34
C LEU A 316 -6.70 -15.63 -5.53
N ASN A 317 -7.81 -15.41 -6.26
CA ASN A 317 -8.80 -16.45 -6.53
C ASN A 317 -8.24 -17.65 -7.28
N ASN A 318 -7.28 -17.43 -8.17
CA ASN A 318 -6.61 -18.49 -8.92
C ASN A 318 -5.43 -19.12 -8.18
N SER A 319 -5.07 -18.62 -7.00
CA SER A 319 -3.98 -19.17 -6.18
C SER A 319 -4.48 -20.25 -5.22
N GLU A 320 -3.55 -20.98 -4.61
CA GLU A 320 -3.86 -21.94 -3.54
C GLU A 320 -4.55 -21.28 -2.32
N LEU A 321 -4.40 -19.95 -2.14
CA LEU A 321 -5.04 -19.18 -1.06
C LEU A 321 -6.49 -18.78 -1.40
N GLY A 322 -6.92 -18.94 -2.65
CA GLY A 322 -8.25 -18.52 -3.12
C GLY A 322 -9.41 -19.11 -2.31
N PRO A 323 -9.45 -20.43 -2.05
CA PRO A 323 -10.51 -21.04 -1.26
C PRO A 323 -10.57 -20.52 0.18
N GLU A 324 -9.42 -20.39 0.85
CA GLU A 324 -9.34 -19.86 2.21
C GLU A 324 -9.76 -18.39 2.28
N ALA A 325 -9.33 -17.58 1.32
CA ALA A 325 -9.75 -16.18 1.22
C ALA A 325 -11.26 -16.03 0.98
N GLN A 326 -11.87 -16.93 0.19
CA GLN A 326 -13.32 -16.93 -0.06
C GLN A 326 -14.12 -17.39 1.16
N GLU A 327 -13.68 -18.45 1.84
CA GLU A 327 -14.30 -18.94 3.08
C GLU A 327 -14.21 -17.90 4.20
N ALA A 328 -13.11 -17.15 4.24
CA ALA A 328 -12.93 -16.03 5.15
C ALA A 328 -13.63 -14.73 4.70
N HIS A 329 -14.39 -14.76 3.61
CA HIS A 329 -15.07 -13.59 3.01
C HIS A 329 -14.16 -12.38 2.75
N LEU A 330 -12.89 -12.60 2.42
CA LEU A 330 -11.96 -11.52 2.11
C LEU A 330 -12.38 -10.81 0.83
N ARG A 331 -12.42 -9.47 0.88
CA ARG A 331 -12.74 -8.63 -0.27
C ARG A 331 -11.52 -7.82 -0.70
N CYS A 332 -11.11 -7.99 -1.95
CA CYS A 332 -10.16 -7.07 -2.58
C CYS A 332 -10.84 -5.76 -2.96
N LEU A 333 -10.19 -4.63 -2.67
CA LEU A 333 -10.68 -3.28 -2.85
C LEU A 333 -9.66 -2.44 -3.64
N VAL A 334 -10.09 -1.30 -4.17
CA VAL A 334 -9.21 -0.34 -4.85
C VAL A 334 -9.39 1.03 -4.20
N GLY A 335 -8.27 1.68 -3.85
CA GLY A 335 -8.26 3.02 -3.27
C GLY A 335 -8.96 4.06 -4.14
N ALA A 336 -9.55 5.08 -3.51
CA ALA A 336 -10.39 6.05 -4.21
C ALA A 336 -9.60 6.86 -5.27
N PHE A 337 -8.32 7.17 -5.01
CA PHE A 337 -7.47 7.93 -5.93
C PHE A 337 -7.13 7.12 -7.18
N HIS A 338 -6.81 5.85 -6.98
CA HIS A 338 -6.49 4.93 -8.08
C HIS A 338 -7.72 4.45 -8.81
N GLY A 339 -8.83 4.25 -8.10
CA GLY A 339 -10.11 3.78 -8.61
C GLY A 339 -10.58 4.54 -9.85
N HIS A 340 -10.32 5.85 -9.91
CA HIS A 340 -10.68 6.68 -11.07
C HIS A 340 -9.85 6.41 -12.34
N ALA A 341 -8.64 5.89 -12.20
CA ALA A 341 -7.83 5.48 -13.34
C ALA A 341 -8.25 4.12 -13.91
N HIS A 342 -9.00 3.31 -13.15
CA HIS A 342 -9.55 2.05 -13.64
C HIS A 342 -10.71 2.26 -14.62
N ASN A 343 -11.01 1.22 -15.41
CA ASN A 343 -12.18 1.24 -16.29
C ASN A 343 -13.48 1.26 -15.48
N ARG A 344 -14.60 1.61 -16.14
CA ARG A 344 -15.88 1.77 -15.43
C ARG A 344 -16.35 0.47 -14.78
N LEU A 345 -16.17 -0.67 -15.44
CA LEU A 345 -16.56 -1.98 -14.90
C LEU A 345 -15.83 -2.26 -13.57
N CYS A 346 -14.53 -1.97 -13.50
CA CYS A 346 -13.76 -2.05 -12.27
C CYS A 346 -14.24 -1.03 -11.22
N GLN A 347 -14.54 0.21 -11.62
CA GLN A 347 -15.08 1.21 -10.67
C GLN A 347 -16.37 0.74 -10.01
N VAL A 348 -17.32 0.19 -10.77
CA VAL A 348 -18.60 -0.29 -10.23
C VAL A 348 -18.42 -1.47 -9.27
N CYS A 349 -17.38 -2.29 -9.45
CA CYS A 349 -17.13 -3.47 -8.62
C CYS A 349 -16.23 -3.24 -7.39
N PHE A 350 -15.35 -2.24 -7.44
CA PHE A 350 -14.25 -2.08 -6.48
C PHE A 350 -14.07 -0.67 -5.91
N LEU A 351 -14.71 0.36 -6.47
CA LEU A 351 -14.58 1.73 -5.95
C LEU A 351 -15.26 1.85 -4.59
N ALA A 352 -14.56 2.46 -3.63
CA ALA A 352 -15.03 2.54 -2.24
C ALA A 352 -16.47 3.04 -2.08
N LEU A 353 -16.87 4.03 -2.88
CA LEU A 353 -18.23 4.60 -2.87
C LEU A 353 -19.33 3.54 -3.07
N TYR A 354 -19.09 2.52 -3.89
CA TYR A 354 -20.11 1.55 -4.29
C TYR A 354 -20.04 0.23 -3.50
N VAL A 355 -19.03 0.05 -2.66
CA VAL A 355 -18.88 -1.16 -1.86
C VAL A 355 -19.48 -0.90 -0.47
N GLU A 356 -20.41 -1.76 -0.08
CA GLU A 356 -21.05 -1.72 1.23
C GLU A 356 -20.07 -2.06 2.36
N GLY A 357 -20.16 -1.35 3.48
CA GLY A 357 -19.35 -1.58 4.69
C GLY A 357 -18.03 -0.82 4.74
N LEU A 358 -17.67 -0.13 3.65
CA LEU A 358 -16.41 0.60 3.53
C LEU A 358 -16.44 1.97 4.22
N GLY A 359 -17.62 2.51 4.50
CA GLY A 359 -17.73 3.85 5.04
C GLY A 359 -17.25 4.91 4.04
N ILE A 360 -16.71 6.02 4.56
CA ILE A 360 -16.16 7.13 3.76
C ILE A 360 -14.66 7.00 3.50
N GLU A 361 -14.09 5.81 3.76
CA GLU A 361 -12.65 5.54 3.68
C GLU A 361 -12.09 5.72 2.26
N ASP A 362 -10.90 6.32 2.16
CA ASP A 362 -10.22 6.52 0.88
C ASP A 362 -9.26 5.36 0.53
N LEU A 363 -8.80 4.63 1.55
CA LEU A 363 -7.87 3.50 1.46
C LEU A 363 -6.45 3.88 0.92
N GLU A 364 -6.07 5.14 1.00
CA GLU A 364 -4.80 5.72 0.47
C GLU A 364 -3.72 5.89 1.56
N GLY A 365 -3.74 5.02 2.58
CA GLY A 365 -2.84 5.10 3.74
C GLY A 365 -1.37 4.86 3.39
N CYS A 366 -1.08 3.99 2.43
CA CYS A 366 0.28 3.63 2.02
C CYS A 366 1.04 4.82 1.44
N GLU A 367 0.41 5.58 0.56
CA GLU A 367 0.95 6.75 -0.13
C GLU A 367 1.35 7.84 0.87
N ARG A 368 0.45 8.10 1.83
CA ARG A 368 0.71 9.02 2.96
C ARG A 368 1.94 8.55 3.74
N ARG A 369 2.03 7.26 4.04
CA ARG A 369 3.16 6.69 4.80
C ARG A 369 4.48 6.72 4.01
N PHE A 370 4.44 6.39 2.72
CA PHE A 370 5.62 6.40 1.86
C PHE A 370 6.21 7.78 1.70
N SER A 371 5.38 8.81 1.56
CA SER A 371 5.85 10.19 1.43
C SER A 371 6.82 10.58 2.56
N ARG A 372 6.57 10.10 3.78
CA ARG A 372 7.39 10.36 4.97
C ARG A 372 8.55 9.37 5.11
N SER A 373 8.32 8.08 4.89
CA SER A 373 9.37 7.06 5.00
C SER A 373 10.46 7.19 3.94
N ASN A 374 10.18 7.83 2.81
CA ASN A 374 11.14 8.07 1.74
C ASN A 374 12.38 8.88 2.20
N GLY A 375 12.28 9.61 3.33
CA GLY A 375 13.44 10.25 3.96
C GLY A 375 14.56 9.27 4.34
N LEU A 376 14.25 8.00 4.61
CA LEU A 376 15.22 6.94 4.93
C LEU A 376 16.05 6.49 3.72
N ALA A 377 15.65 6.84 2.50
CA ALA A 377 16.24 6.32 1.28
C ALA A 377 17.75 6.61 1.15
N GLY A 378 18.24 7.69 1.80
CA GLY A 378 19.64 8.07 1.86
C GLY A 378 20.47 7.17 2.77
N SER A 379 20.03 6.96 4.01
CA SER A 379 20.73 6.13 5.02
C SER A 379 20.68 4.64 4.67
N CYS A 380 19.52 4.15 4.21
CA CYS A 380 19.32 2.75 3.87
C CYS A 380 20.05 2.29 2.58
N ARG A 381 20.49 3.21 1.71
CA ARG A 381 21.01 2.89 0.36
C ARG A 381 22.21 1.95 0.37
N ARG A 382 23.12 2.18 1.31
CA ARG A 382 24.42 1.49 1.44
C ARG A 382 24.58 0.77 2.80
N ALA A 383 23.55 0.82 3.64
CA ALA A 383 23.47 0.09 4.89
C ALA A 383 23.60 -1.42 4.62
N SER A 384 24.01 -2.18 5.65
CA SER A 384 23.89 -3.64 5.58
C SER A 384 22.43 -4.06 5.60
N ARG A 385 22.15 -5.35 5.32
CA ARG A 385 20.80 -5.90 5.48
C ARG A 385 20.22 -5.62 6.87
N PHE A 386 20.98 -5.93 7.92
CA PHE A 386 20.56 -5.71 9.30
C PHE A 386 20.28 -4.24 9.60
N HIS A 387 21.23 -3.33 9.35
CA HIS A 387 21.05 -1.91 9.69
C HIS A 387 19.92 -1.26 8.87
N ARG A 388 19.70 -1.69 7.62
CA ARG A 388 18.55 -1.23 6.84
C ARG A 388 17.22 -1.63 7.50
N GLN A 389 17.07 -2.89 7.89
CA GLN A 389 15.85 -3.34 8.58
C GLN A 389 15.71 -2.63 9.94
N GLN A 390 16.79 -2.50 10.70
CA GLN A 390 16.79 -1.78 11.98
C GLN A 390 16.34 -0.32 11.85
N GLU A 391 16.85 0.42 10.85
CA GLU A 391 16.43 1.81 10.59
C GLU A 391 14.95 1.90 10.21
N ILE A 392 14.48 1.02 9.32
CA ILE A 392 13.08 1.00 8.87
C ILE A 392 12.16 0.64 10.04
N THR A 393 12.43 -0.45 10.75
CA THR A 393 11.65 -0.90 11.90
C THR A 393 11.60 0.19 12.99
N ALA A 394 12.75 0.79 13.33
CA ALA A 394 12.80 1.87 14.32
C ALA A 394 11.96 3.08 13.91
N TYR A 395 11.98 3.45 12.62
CA TYR A 395 11.14 4.51 12.09
C TYR A 395 9.65 4.19 12.20
N PHE A 396 9.22 3.02 11.70
CA PHE A 396 7.80 2.64 11.74
C PHE A 396 7.28 2.51 13.17
N LYS A 397 8.07 1.93 14.08
CA LYS A 397 7.74 1.85 15.50
C LYS A 397 7.56 3.22 16.16
N HIS A 398 8.52 4.14 15.94
CA HIS A 398 8.43 5.49 16.49
C HIS A 398 7.21 6.24 15.95
N MET A 399 6.95 6.09 14.67
CA MET A 399 5.81 6.68 14.00
C MET A 399 4.47 6.13 14.53
N ASP A 400 4.37 4.82 14.76
CA ASP A 400 3.16 4.21 15.30
C ASP A 400 2.89 4.68 16.73
N ASP A 401 3.92 4.72 17.58
CA ASP A 401 3.84 5.13 18.99
C ASP A 401 3.53 6.63 19.16
N PHE A 402 4.13 7.50 18.34
CA PHE A 402 4.13 8.95 18.61
C PHE A 402 3.36 9.82 17.61
N ASP A 403 3.00 9.26 16.44
CA ASP A 403 2.21 10.00 15.44
C ASP A 403 0.88 9.31 15.15
N VAL A 404 0.88 8.02 14.84
CA VAL A 404 -0.37 7.31 14.50
C VAL A 404 -1.26 7.23 15.73
N TYR A 405 -0.74 6.69 16.85
CA TYR A 405 -1.49 6.61 18.10
C TYR A 405 -1.94 7.99 18.58
N ALA A 406 -1.04 8.99 18.59
CA ALA A 406 -1.36 10.36 19.01
C ALA A 406 -2.48 11.01 18.17
N ASN A 407 -2.61 10.65 16.89
CA ASN A 407 -3.65 11.17 16.00
C ASN A 407 -4.90 10.29 15.89
N LEU A 408 -4.96 9.15 16.60
CA LEU A 408 -6.08 8.21 16.47
C LEU A 408 -7.43 8.86 16.83
N ALA A 409 -7.52 9.58 17.96
CA ALA A 409 -8.74 10.32 18.29
C ALA A 409 -9.07 11.42 17.27
N THR A 410 -8.05 12.09 16.69
CA THR A 410 -8.25 13.11 15.65
C THR A 410 -8.83 12.50 14.38
N PHE A 411 -8.35 11.33 13.96
CA PHE A 411 -8.89 10.57 12.84
C PHE A 411 -10.36 10.22 13.08
N LEU A 412 -10.66 9.57 14.21
CA LEU A 412 -12.03 9.16 14.56
C LEU A 412 -12.98 10.37 14.64
N CYS A 413 -12.55 11.46 15.27
CA CYS A 413 -13.38 12.66 15.38
C CYS A 413 -13.62 13.33 14.03
N SER A 414 -12.56 13.50 13.22
CA SER A 414 -12.66 14.14 11.91
C SER A 414 -13.61 13.37 10.98
N ASN A 415 -13.51 12.03 10.94
CA ASN A 415 -14.42 11.20 10.15
C ASN A 415 -15.86 11.32 10.67
N TYR A 416 -16.07 11.31 11.98
CA TYR A 416 -17.41 11.50 12.56
C TYR A 416 -18.03 12.83 12.12
N GLU A 417 -17.28 13.94 12.22
CA GLU A 417 -17.75 15.24 11.76
C GLU A 417 -18.02 15.29 10.27
N GLN A 418 -17.17 14.66 9.47
CA GLN A 418 -17.33 14.57 8.02
C GLN A 418 -18.62 13.83 7.66
N CYS A 419 -18.90 12.71 8.34
CA CYS A 419 -20.14 11.95 8.15
C CYS A 419 -21.37 12.78 8.51
N LEU A 420 -21.37 13.46 9.65
CA LEU A 420 -22.49 14.31 10.05
C LEU A 420 -22.77 15.44 9.03
N LYS A 421 -21.70 16.07 8.51
CA LYS A 421 -21.82 17.08 7.45
C LYS A 421 -22.37 16.50 6.15
N ILE A 422 -21.96 15.29 5.77
CA ILE A 422 -22.51 14.60 4.60
C ILE A 422 -24.00 14.31 4.80
N LEU A 423 -24.40 13.88 6.00
CA LEU A 423 -25.80 13.57 6.30
C LEU A 423 -26.71 14.81 6.29
N ASP A 424 -26.16 16.01 6.46
CA ASP A 424 -26.92 17.26 6.32
C ASP A 424 -27.44 17.48 4.88
N ASP A 425 -26.85 16.82 3.87
CA ASP A 425 -27.30 16.86 2.47
C ASP A 425 -28.52 15.96 2.20
N GLU A 426 -28.94 15.11 3.14
CA GLU A 426 -30.03 14.16 2.94
C GLU A 426 -31.34 14.79 2.41
N PRO A 427 -31.83 15.93 2.93
CA PRO A 427 -33.04 16.57 2.42
C PRO A 427 -32.91 17.02 0.95
N ILE A 428 -31.70 17.40 0.54
CA ILE A 428 -31.41 17.81 -0.84
C ILE A 428 -31.46 16.59 -1.76
N VAL A 429 -30.83 15.48 -1.35
CA VAL A 429 -30.86 14.24 -2.13
C VAL A 429 -32.28 13.71 -2.27
N ARG A 430 -33.08 13.71 -1.20
CA ARG A 430 -34.49 13.30 -1.26
C ARG A 430 -35.31 14.16 -2.22
N ARG A 431 -35.10 15.48 -2.23
CA ARG A 431 -35.76 16.37 -3.20
C ARG A 431 -35.40 16.02 -4.64
N LEU A 432 -34.11 15.82 -4.92
CA LEU A 432 -33.63 15.47 -6.25
C LEU A 432 -34.12 14.09 -6.71
N MET A 433 -34.26 13.14 -5.79
CA MET A 433 -34.89 11.84 -6.07
C MET A 433 -36.35 12.01 -6.53
N CYS A 434 -37.13 12.82 -5.81
CA CYS A 434 -38.51 13.13 -6.21
C CYS A 434 -38.59 13.82 -7.59
N GLU A 435 -37.66 14.73 -7.90
CA GLU A 435 -37.59 15.41 -9.21
C GLU A 435 -37.22 14.48 -10.38
N GLN A 436 -36.72 13.28 -10.10
CA GLN A 436 -36.41 12.25 -11.10
C GLN A 436 -37.35 11.03 -11.00
N ASP A 437 -38.46 11.16 -10.28
CA ASP A 437 -39.43 10.09 -10.05
C ASP A 437 -38.83 8.81 -9.43
N VAL A 438 -37.76 8.95 -8.63
CA VAL A 438 -37.12 7.85 -7.89
C VAL A 438 -37.79 7.68 -6.54
N LEU A 439 -38.39 6.51 -6.30
CA LEU A 439 -39.17 6.23 -5.08
C LEU A 439 -38.27 6.02 -3.86
N ASP A 440 -37.24 5.20 -4.00
CA ASP A 440 -36.29 4.91 -2.93
C ASP A 440 -34.90 4.51 -3.46
N GLY A 441 -33.97 4.29 -2.54
CA GLY A 441 -32.58 3.97 -2.86
C GLY A 441 -32.37 2.59 -3.51
N SER A 442 -33.33 1.67 -3.44
CA SER A 442 -33.20 0.35 -4.07
C SER A 442 -33.11 0.46 -5.60
N GLU A 443 -33.75 1.49 -6.19
CA GLU A 443 -33.60 1.79 -7.62
C GLU A 443 -32.16 2.14 -7.98
N PHE A 444 -31.43 2.85 -7.11
CA PHE A 444 -30.02 3.15 -7.34
C PHE A 444 -29.12 1.91 -7.22
N VAL A 445 -29.43 1.01 -6.30
CA VAL A 445 -28.74 -0.28 -6.19
C VAL A 445 -28.99 -1.12 -7.43
N GLN A 446 -30.23 -1.17 -7.92
CA GLN A 446 -30.59 -1.87 -9.16
C GLN A 446 -29.92 -1.22 -10.38
N ALA A 447 -29.95 0.11 -10.49
CA ALA A 447 -29.29 0.86 -11.56
C ALA A 447 -27.78 0.55 -11.64
N LEU A 448 -27.12 0.42 -10.49
CA LEU A 448 -25.72 0.04 -10.41
C LEU A 448 -25.49 -1.42 -10.83
N ALA A 449 -26.41 -2.32 -10.47
CA ALA A 449 -26.38 -3.72 -10.89
C ALA A 449 -26.58 -3.87 -12.41
N ASP A 450 -27.54 -3.14 -12.98
CA ASP A 450 -27.82 -3.07 -14.42
C ASP A 450 -26.61 -2.52 -15.19
N GLU A 451 -25.99 -1.43 -14.69
CA GLU A 451 -24.74 -0.90 -15.27
C GLU A 451 -23.62 -1.94 -15.27
N ARG A 452 -23.47 -2.69 -14.17
CA ARG A 452 -22.45 -3.75 -14.05
C ARG A 452 -22.72 -4.90 -15.03
N GLU A 453 -23.96 -5.36 -15.12
CA GLU A 453 -24.37 -6.44 -16.00
C GLU A 453 -24.13 -6.07 -17.46
N TYR A 454 -24.63 -4.90 -17.87
CA TYR A 454 -24.44 -4.36 -19.21
C TYR A 454 -22.95 -4.26 -19.60
N LEU A 455 -22.10 -3.68 -18.73
CA LEU A 455 -20.66 -3.57 -18.99
C LEU A 455 -19.96 -4.95 -19.02
N THR A 456 -20.42 -5.90 -18.21
CA THR A 456 -19.90 -7.27 -18.19
C THR A 456 -20.24 -8.01 -19.48
N GLU A 457 -21.47 -7.86 -19.98
CA GLU A 457 -21.91 -8.45 -21.25
C GLU A 457 -21.13 -7.89 -22.42
N LEU A 458 -21.00 -6.55 -22.52
CA LEU A 458 -20.18 -5.90 -23.55
C LEU A 458 -18.72 -6.37 -23.50
N TYR A 459 -18.17 -6.50 -22.29
CA TYR A 459 -16.80 -6.99 -22.13
C TYR A 459 -16.67 -8.43 -22.62
N LYS A 460 -17.58 -9.33 -22.20
CA LYS A 460 -17.60 -10.73 -22.63
C LYS A 460 -17.78 -10.84 -24.14
N SER A 461 -18.71 -10.10 -24.75
CA SER A 461 -18.95 -10.13 -26.19
C SER A 461 -17.75 -9.60 -26.98
N SER A 462 -17.09 -8.55 -26.50
CA SER A 462 -15.88 -8.00 -27.11
C SER A 462 -14.69 -8.98 -27.13
N LYS A 463 -14.66 -9.93 -26.19
CA LYS A 463 -13.62 -10.96 -26.09
C LYS A 463 -14.01 -12.32 -26.66
N LYS A 464 -15.31 -12.57 -26.87
CA LYS A 464 -15.80 -13.88 -27.30
C LYS A 464 -15.40 -14.15 -28.74
N THR A 465 -14.42 -15.02 -28.94
CA THR A 465 -14.15 -15.63 -30.24
C THR A 465 -15.23 -16.68 -30.52
N VAL A 466 -16.44 -16.24 -30.95
CA VAL A 466 -17.38 -17.16 -31.58
C VAL A 466 -16.74 -17.62 -32.90
N GLU A 467 -15.99 -18.70 -32.84
CA GLU A 467 -15.53 -19.41 -34.01
C GLU A 467 -16.49 -20.58 -34.21
N THR A 468 -17.41 -20.45 -35.15
CA THR A 468 -17.97 -21.67 -35.76
C THR A 468 -16.80 -22.44 -36.39
N PRO A 469 -16.82 -23.78 -36.37
CA PRO A 469 -15.77 -24.58 -37.02
C PRO A 469 -15.49 -24.12 -38.46
N GLU A 470 -16.52 -23.70 -39.19
CA GLU A 470 -16.44 -23.14 -40.54
C GLU A 470 -15.76 -21.78 -40.60
N THR A 471 -16.05 -20.85 -39.69
CA THR A 471 -15.34 -19.55 -39.61
C THR A 471 -13.87 -19.71 -39.23
N ARG A 472 -13.56 -20.66 -38.32
CA ARG A 472 -12.18 -21.03 -37.96
C ARG A 472 -11.43 -21.59 -39.16
N TYR A 473 -12.11 -22.44 -39.93
CA TYR A 473 -11.55 -23.02 -41.15
C TYR A 473 -11.22 -21.95 -42.19
N VAL A 474 -12.14 -21.03 -42.47
CA VAL A 474 -11.91 -19.90 -43.40
C VAL A 474 -10.76 -19.00 -42.94
N ALA A 475 -10.70 -18.64 -41.65
CA ALA A 475 -9.60 -17.83 -41.10
C ALA A 475 -8.24 -18.55 -41.21
N CYS A 476 -8.21 -19.86 -40.97
CA CYS A 476 -7.01 -20.69 -41.10
C CYS A 476 -6.55 -20.79 -42.56
N LEU A 477 -7.49 -20.92 -43.52
CA LEU A 477 -7.22 -20.88 -44.96
C LEU A 477 -6.64 -19.53 -45.41
N ALA A 478 -7.22 -18.41 -44.97
CA ALA A 478 -6.71 -17.08 -45.28
C ALA A 478 -5.29 -16.84 -44.71
N THR A 479 -5.01 -17.40 -43.52
CA THR A 479 -3.66 -17.38 -42.93
C THR A 479 -2.68 -18.21 -43.74
N LEU A 480 -3.10 -19.39 -44.23
CA LEU A 480 -2.29 -20.25 -45.09
C LEU A 480 -1.96 -19.57 -46.43
N ASP A 481 -2.90 -18.84 -47.01
CA ASP A 481 -2.69 -18.06 -48.23
C ASP A 481 -1.67 -16.93 -47.98
N THR A 482 -1.80 -16.23 -46.85
CA THR A 482 -0.87 -15.17 -46.44
C THR A 482 0.54 -15.69 -46.19
N ASP A 483 0.67 -16.81 -45.47
CA ASP A 483 1.98 -17.45 -45.21
C ASP A 483 2.59 -17.99 -46.50
N SER A 484 1.77 -18.48 -47.44
CA SER A 484 2.22 -18.91 -48.77
C SER A 484 2.73 -17.72 -49.61
N ALA A 485 2.06 -16.58 -49.55
CA ALA A 485 2.53 -15.34 -50.18
C ALA A 485 3.86 -14.87 -49.56
N ARG A 486 3.98 -14.93 -48.23
CA ARG A 486 5.22 -14.58 -47.50
C ARG A 486 6.40 -15.45 -47.91
N VAL A 487 6.20 -16.77 -48.03
CA VAL A 487 7.23 -17.68 -48.52
C VAL A 487 7.67 -17.30 -49.94
N THR A 488 6.72 -16.91 -50.79
CA THR A 488 7.01 -16.45 -52.17
C THR A 488 7.83 -15.16 -52.17
N GLU A 489 7.47 -14.20 -51.30
CA GLU A 489 8.22 -12.95 -51.10
C GLU A 489 9.64 -13.22 -50.56
N CYS A 490 9.80 -14.06 -49.55
CA CYS A 490 11.10 -14.44 -49.00
C CYS A 490 11.97 -15.15 -50.04
N LYS A 491 11.38 -15.99 -50.90
CA LYS A 491 12.09 -16.59 -52.05
C LYS A 491 12.56 -15.53 -53.05
N ALA A 492 11.72 -14.53 -53.35
CA ALA A 492 12.09 -13.43 -54.23
C ALA A 492 13.17 -12.52 -53.61
N ALA A 493 13.12 -12.28 -52.30
CA ALA A 493 14.15 -11.54 -51.57
C ALA A 493 15.48 -12.29 -51.54
N LEU A 494 15.44 -13.62 -51.35
CA LEU A 494 16.63 -14.46 -51.43
C LEU A 494 17.25 -14.45 -52.83
N ARG A 495 16.44 -14.54 -53.89
CA ARG A 495 16.90 -14.44 -55.28
C ARG A 495 17.58 -13.09 -55.56
N ARG A 496 17.03 -11.99 -55.06
CA ARG A 496 17.65 -10.64 -55.16
C ARG A 496 18.98 -10.57 -54.40
N ALA A 497 19.04 -11.14 -53.21
CA ALA A 497 20.28 -11.22 -52.43
C ALA A 497 21.33 -12.18 -53.04
N GLN A 498 20.93 -13.08 -53.94
CA GLN A 498 21.82 -13.99 -54.67
C GLN A 498 22.38 -13.37 -55.96
N SER A 499 21.74 -12.32 -56.51
CA SER A 499 22.21 -11.60 -57.70
C SER A 499 23.19 -10.46 -57.41
N ASP A 500 23.30 -10.04 -56.16
CA ASP A 500 24.30 -9.05 -55.74
C ASP A 500 25.65 -9.76 -55.51
N ASP A 501 26.62 -9.50 -56.39
CA ASP A 501 27.90 -10.22 -56.57
C ASP A 501 28.93 -10.02 -55.43
N ALA A 502 28.47 -9.73 -54.21
CA ALA A 502 29.32 -9.61 -53.02
C ALA A 502 29.28 -10.93 -52.23
N ALA A 503 30.24 -11.81 -52.52
CA ALA A 503 30.38 -13.17 -52.00
C ALA A 503 30.52 -13.33 -50.46
N PHE A 504 30.31 -12.29 -49.64
CA PHE A 504 30.29 -12.40 -48.18
C PHE A 504 29.50 -11.24 -47.52
N ALA A 505 28.17 -11.27 -47.58
CA ALA A 505 27.32 -10.27 -46.93
C ALA A 505 26.33 -10.90 -45.92
N PRO A 506 26.17 -10.34 -44.71
CA PRO A 506 25.20 -10.79 -43.69
C PRO A 506 23.73 -10.77 -44.18
N GLY A 507 23.44 -10.11 -45.30
CA GLY A 507 22.10 -10.08 -45.92
C GLY A 507 21.63 -11.42 -46.50
N LYS A 508 22.53 -12.26 -47.03
CA LYS A 508 22.16 -13.58 -47.59
C LYS A 508 21.74 -14.55 -46.49
N SER A 509 22.53 -14.64 -45.43
CA SER A 509 22.23 -15.46 -44.25
C SER A 509 20.90 -15.04 -43.60
N LYS A 510 20.64 -13.73 -43.49
CA LYS A 510 19.37 -13.21 -42.96
C LYS A 510 18.16 -13.57 -43.83
N ALA A 511 18.29 -13.51 -45.16
CA ALA A 511 17.22 -13.88 -46.08
C ALA A 511 16.93 -15.40 -46.08
N GLU A 512 17.97 -16.24 -45.96
CA GLU A 512 17.83 -17.69 -45.82
C GLU A 512 17.13 -18.08 -44.50
N ILE A 513 17.53 -17.45 -43.38
CA ILE A 513 16.87 -17.65 -42.08
C ILE A 513 15.40 -17.21 -42.13
N ALA A 514 15.11 -16.06 -42.74
CA ALA A 514 13.74 -15.57 -42.89
C ALA A 514 12.88 -16.51 -43.77
N LEU A 515 13.43 -17.04 -44.86
CA LEU A 515 12.75 -18.02 -45.71
C LEU A 515 12.48 -19.32 -44.93
N ARG A 516 13.44 -19.81 -44.14
CA ARG A 516 13.25 -21.00 -43.30
C ARG A 516 12.10 -20.80 -42.32
N HIS A 517 12.12 -19.71 -41.55
CA HIS A 517 11.04 -19.40 -40.60
C HIS A 517 9.68 -19.23 -41.29
N ALA A 518 9.60 -18.57 -42.45
CA ALA A 518 8.36 -18.43 -43.20
C ALA A 518 7.84 -19.79 -43.71
N THR A 519 8.75 -20.69 -44.12
CA THR A 519 8.39 -22.04 -44.59
C THR A 519 7.89 -22.91 -43.44
N GLU A 520 8.61 -22.95 -42.32
CA GLU A 520 8.19 -23.65 -41.10
C GLU A 520 6.83 -23.16 -40.61
N LYS A 521 6.58 -21.84 -40.64
CA LYS A 521 5.29 -21.26 -40.26
C LYS A 521 4.18 -21.72 -41.20
N LYS A 522 4.38 -21.66 -42.52
CA LYS A 522 3.42 -22.16 -43.51
C LYS A 522 3.09 -23.64 -43.28
N GLU A 523 4.08 -24.47 -43.01
CA GLU A 523 3.88 -25.90 -42.74
C GLU A 523 3.02 -26.12 -41.48
N ARG A 524 3.28 -25.39 -40.39
CA ARG A 524 2.43 -25.43 -39.18
C ARG A 524 0.99 -25.02 -39.48
N THR A 525 0.79 -23.92 -40.23
CA THR A 525 -0.54 -23.48 -40.63
C THR A 525 -1.23 -24.52 -41.52
N ALA A 526 -0.50 -25.18 -42.43
CA ALA A 526 -1.05 -26.23 -43.30
C ALA A 526 -1.48 -27.49 -42.51
N VAL A 527 -0.75 -27.85 -41.46
CA VAL A 527 -1.14 -28.93 -40.53
C VAL A 527 -2.42 -28.54 -39.79
N ALA A 528 -2.51 -27.32 -39.26
CA ALA A 528 -3.72 -26.83 -38.59
C ALA A 528 -4.95 -26.85 -39.53
N VAL A 529 -4.78 -26.45 -40.80
CA VAL A 529 -5.83 -26.57 -41.83
C VAL A 529 -6.27 -28.03 -42.00
N ALA A 530 -5.33 -28.98 -42.11
CA ALA A 530 -5.64 -30.40 -42.29
C ALA A 530 -6.34 -31.02 -41.07
N GLU A 531 -6.01 -30.57 -39.87
CA GLU A 531 -6.70 -30.98 -38.63
C GLU A 531 -8.16 -30.51 -38.62
N ILE A 532 -8.42 -29.28 -39.03
CA ILE A 532 -9.78 -28.72 -39.15
C ILE A 532 -10.55 -29.42 -40.27
N GLU A 533 -9.90 -29.73 -41.41
CA GLU A 533 -10.49 -30.50 -42.51
C GLU A 533 -10.95 -31.89 -42.04
N ARG A 534 -10.15 -32.55 -41.20
CA ARG A 534 -10.51 -33.85 -40.60
C ARG A 534 -11.69 -33.71 -39.63
N GLU A 535 -11.69 -32.69 -38.78
CA GLU A 535 -12.77 -32.43 -37.82
C GLU A 535 -14.12 -32.17 -38.53
N LEU A 536 -14.11 -31.37 -39.59
CA LEU A 536 -15.30 -31.01 -40.36
C LEU A 536 -15.66 -32.03 -41.45
N SER A 537 -14.93 -33.14 -41.56
CA SER A 537 -15.10 -34.14 -42.62
C SER A 537 -15.05 -33.54 -44.04
N ILE A 538 -14.18 -32.56 -44.25
CA ILE A 538 -13.99 -31.87 -45.54
C ILE A 538 -13.03 -32.70 -46.39
N VAL A 539 -13.56 -33.28 -47.47
CA VAL A 539 -12.78 -34.12 -48.40
C VAL A 539 -12.00 -33.26 -49.42
N THR A 540 -12.58 -32.14 -49.83
CA THR A 540 -11.98 -31.20 -50.80
C THR A 540 -11.88 -29.82 -50.16
N ARG A 541 -10.65 -29.29 -50.10
CA ARG A 541 -10.37 -27.95 -49.58
C ARG A 541 -11.24 -26.90 -50.25
N TRP A 542 -11.80 -25.98 -49.46
CA TRP A 542 -12.61 -24.90 -49.99
C TRP A 542 -11.77 -23.92 -50.81
N SER A 543 -12.22 -23.60 -52.02
CA SER A 543 -11.73 -22.46 -52.78
C SER A 543 -12.49 -21.19 -52.38
N HIS A 544 -11.94 -20.02 -52.73
CA HIS A 544 -12.58 -18.72 -52.55
C HIS A 544 -13.97 -18.63 -53.21
N ASP A 545 -14.23 -19.43 -54.24
CA ASP A 545 -15.53 -19.50 -54.93
C ASP A 545 -16.55 -20.45 -54.27
N ASN A 546 -16.15 -21.19 -53.23
CA ASN A 546 -17.03 -22.17 -52.58
C ASN A 546 -18.15 -21.44 -51.81
N PRO A 547 -19.44 -21.77 -52.03
CA PRO A 547 -20.55 -21.13 -51.32
C PRO A 547 -20.45 -21.20 -49.79
N ARG A 548 -19.88 -22.28 -49.23
CA ARG A 548 -19.66 -22.42 -47.79
C ARG A 548 -18.51 -21.54 -47.29
N TYR A 549 -17.46 -21.35 -48.11
CA TYR A 549 -16.39 -20.39 -47.83
C TYR A 549 -16.94 -18.97 -47.77
N ILE A 550 -17.68 -18.55 -48.80
CA ILE A 550 -18.28 -17.21 -48.88
C ILE A 550 -19.25 -16.97 -47.73
N ALA A 551 -20.08 -17.96 -47.36
CA ALA A 551 -21.01 -17.83 -46.25
C ALA A 551 -20.29 -17.71 -44.89
N ALA A 552 -19.26 -18.52 -44.66
CA ALA A 552 -18.45 -18.49 -43.44
C ALA A 552 -17.58 -17.22 -43.36
N GLU A 553 -17.06 -16.73 -44.47
CA GLU A 553 -16.33 -15.46 -44.57
C GLU A 553 -17.23 -14.27 -44.22
N LYS A 554 -18.44 -14.21 -44.78
CA LYS A 554 -19.45 -13.20 -44.42
C LYS A 554 -19.81 -13.25 -42.93
N LEU A 555 -20.00 -14.45 -42.38
CA LEU A 555 -20.28 -14.61 -40.95
C LEU A 555 -19.09 -14.16 -40.09
N ALA A 556 -17.86 -14.47 -40.48
CA ALA A 556 -16.65 -14.02 -39.79
C ALA A 556 -16.54 -12.49 -39.79
N HIS A 557 -16.81 -11.83 -40.92
CA HIS A 557 -16.81 -10.36 -41.00
C HIS A 557 -17.91 -9.72 -40.15
N LEU A 558 -19.11 -10.29 -40.11
CA LEU A 558 -20.20 -9.82 -39.26
C LEU A 558 -19.86 -9.96 -37.76
N LEU A 559 -19.29 -11.09 -37.36
CA LEU A 559 -18.86 -11.32 -35.97
C LEU A 559 -17.71 -10.39 -35.57
N GLU A 560 -16.75 -10.14 -36.46
CA GLU A 560 -15.66 -9.19 -36.21
C GLU A 560 -16.18 -7.74 -36.13
N TYR A 561 -17.19 -7.40 -36.94
CA TYR A 561 -17.88 -6.12 -36.86
C TYR A 561 -18.57 -5.93 -35.50
N GLN A 562 -19.34 -6.92 -35.05
CA GLN A 562 -20.00 -6.88 -33.73
C GLN A 562 -18.98 -6.75 -32.59
N ARG A 563 -17.88 -7.51 -32.60
CA ARG A 563 -16.81 -7.38 -31.60
C ARG A 563 -16.17 -5.99 -31.60
N ALA A 564 -15.88 -5.47 -32.79
CA ALA A 564 -15.29 -4.15 -32.93
C ALA A 564 -16.25 -3.05 -32.45
N LEU A 565 -17.55 -3.22 -32.69
CA LEU A 565 -18.60 -2.33 -32.19
C LEU A 565 -18.73 -2.40 -30.66
N ASP A 566 -18.87 -3.59 -30.08
CA ASP A 566 -18.97 -3.77 -28.62
C ASP A 566 -17.73 -3.24 -27.89
N ARG A 567 -16.54 -3.46 -28.46
CA ARG A 567 -15.29 -2.92 -27.92
C ARG A 567 -15.23 -1.40 -28.01
N LEU A 568 -15.73 -0.83 -29.11
CA LEU A 568 -15.80 0.62 -29.27
C LEU A 568 -16.80 1.23 -28.30
N GLU A 569 -17.99 0.65 -28.19
CA GLU A 569 -19.04 1.08 -27.26
C GLU A 569 -18.54 1.05 -25.82
N LEU A 570 -17.95 -0.06 -25.37
CA LEU A 570 -17.33 -0.16 -24.05
C LEU A 570 -16.36 1.00 -23.76
N LEU A 571 -15.46 1.30 -24.69
CA LEU A 571 -14.46 2.37 -24.53
C LEU A 571 -15.07 3.78 -24.57
N VAL A 572 -16.13 3.99 -25.36
CA VAL A 572 -16.85 5.27 -25.45
C VAL A 572 -17.64 5.52 -24.17
N VAL A 573 -18.32 4.52 -23.65
CA VAL A 573 -19.09 4.58 -22.39
C VAL A 573 -18.18 4.88 -21.21
N GLU A 574 -17.04 4.17 -21.12
CA GLU A 574 -16.00 4.48 -20.15
C GLU A 574 -15.54 5.94 -20.26
N ARG A 575 -15.27 6.41 -21.49
CA ARG A 575 -14.82 7.78 -21.74
C ARG A 575 -15.84 8.83 -21.34
N LEU A 576 -17.12 8.63 -21.65
CA LEU A 576 -18.20 9.56 -21.31
C LEU A 576 -18.27 9.78 -19.80
N PHE A 577 -18.20 8.70 -19.01
CA PHE A 577 -18.27 8.79 -17.55
C PHE A 577 -17.05 9.44 -16.91
N GLU A 578 -15.88 9.37 -17.54
CA GLU A 578 -14.69 10.10 -17.07
C GLU A 578 -14.77 11.60 -17.36
N LEU A 579 -15.29 11.97 -18.54
CA LEU A 579 -15.44 13.37 -18.93
C LEU A 579 -16.43 14.11 -18.02
N THR A 580 -17.53 13.46 -17.63
CA THR A 580 -18.48 14.03 -16.65
C THR A 580 -17.82 14.33 -15.29
N LYS A 581 -16.76 13.59 -14.92
CA LYS A 581 -16.01 13.79 -13.67
C LYS A 581 -14.91 14.85 -13.76
N MET A 582 -14.38 15.15 -14.94
CA MET A 582 -13.44 16.26 -15.15
C MET A 582 -14.06 17.63 -14.80
N ASN A 583 -15.36 17.76 -14.99
CA ASN A 583 -16.10 19.00 -14.74
C ASN A 583 -16.64 19.08 -13.29
N GLN A 584 -16.26 18.16 -12.39
CA GLN A 584 -16.63 18.25 -10.98
C GLN A 584 -15.71 19.23 -10.24
N SER A 585 -16.30 20.30 -9.71
CA SER A 585 -15.65 21.23 -8.80
C SER A 585 -15.15 20.51 -7.54
N GLY A 586 -13.97 20.89 -7.04
CA GLY A 586 -13.35 20.30 -5.83
C GLY A 586 -12.35 19.16 -6.05
N THR A 587 -11.99 18.80 -7.29
CA THR A 587 -10.94 17.80 -7.57
C THR A 587 -9.54 18.42 -7.46
N GLY A 588 -8.70 17.97 -6.52
CA GLY A 588 -7.34 18.51 -6.31
C GLY A 588 -6.38 18.33 -7.52
N TYR A 589 -5.36 19.18 -7.64
CA TYR A 589 -4.45 19.23 -8.81
C TYR A 589 -3.83 17.88 -9.21
N LYS A 590 -3.35 17.09 -8.23
CA LYS A 590 -2.76 15.77 -8.48
C LYS A 590 -3.77 14.79 -9.07
N MET A 591 -5.00 14.79 -8.57
CA MET A 591 -6.09 13.97 -9.11
C MET A 591 -6.40 14.38 -10.55
N ARG A 592 -6.51 15.69 -10.83
CA ARG A 592 -6.74 16.20 -12.19
C ARG A 592 -5.65 15.74 -13.16
N LYS A 593 -4.37 15.77 -12.75
CA LYS A 593 -3.24 15.27 -13.55
C LYS A 593 -3.32 13.76 -13.80
N HIS A 594 -3.74 12.98 -12.81
CA HIS A 594 -3.89 11.53 -12.95
C HIS A 594 -5.04 11.15 -13.88
N VAL A 595 -6.20 11.81 -13.71
CA VAL A 595 -7.36 11.70 -14.61
C VAL A 595 -6.96 12.10 -16.03
N ALA A 596 -6.25 13.22 -16.22
CA ALA A 596 -5.78 13.68 -17.53
C ALA A 596 -4.85 12.67 -18.22
N LYS A 597 -3.89 12.06 -17.50
CA LYS A 597 -3.03 11.00 -18.05
C LYS A 597 -3.83 9.77 -18.47
N SER A 598 -4.78 9.35 -17.64
CA SER A 598 -5.67 8.23 -17.95
C SER A 598 -6.52 8.51 -19.19
N LEU A 599 -7.02 9.74 -19.33
CA LEU A 599 -7.77 10.20 -20.50
C LEU A 599 -6.91 10.17 -21.77
N GLN A 600 -5.64 10.61 -21.72
CA GLN A 600 -4.74 10.56 -22.88
C GLN A 600 -4.49 9.13 -23.36
N ALA A 601 -4.24 8.20 -22.43
CA ALA A 601 -4.06 6.78 -22.76
C ALA A 601 -5.32 6.18 -23.42
N ARG A 602 -6.51 6.51 -22.88
CA ARG A 602 -7.79 6.03 -23.42
C ARG A 602 -8.14 6.66 -24.77
N SER A 603 -7.81 7.92 -25.03
CA SER A 603 -8.00 8.53 -26.36
C SER A 603 -7.23 7.77 -27.45
N LYS A 604 -6.05 7.22 -27.13
CA LYS A 604 -5.31 6.34 -28.07
C LYS A 604 -6.05 5.02 -28.30
N ALA A 605 -6.56 4.40 -27.24
CA ALA A 605 -7.33 3.15 -27.33
C ALA A 605 -8.62 3.32 -28.14
N VAL A 606 -9.37 4.40 -27.91
CA VAL A 606 -10.59 4.74 -28.67
C VAL A 606 -10.26 4.93 -30.15
N ARG A 607 -9.20 5.67 -30.50
CA ARG A 607 -8.77 5.82 -31.91
C ARG A 607 -8.44 4.48 -32.56
N SER A 608 -7.75 3.59 -31.85
CA SER A 608 -7.46 2.24 -32.34
C SER A 608 -8.72 1.38 -32.50
N ALA A 609 -9.70 1.51 -31.59
CA ALA A 609 -10.99 0.84 -31.69
C ALA A 609 -11.82 1.35 -32.87
N VAL A 610 -11.88 2.67 -33.09
CA VAL A 610 -12.53 3.29 -34.26
C VAL A 610 -11.90 2.78 -35.57
N ALA A 611 -10.57 2.70 -35.63
CA ALA A 611 -9.89 2.16 -36.81
C ALA A 611 -10.27 0.70 -37.09
N ARG A 612 -10.34 -0.15 -36.05
CA ARG A 612 -10.81 -1.54 -36.17
C ARG A 612 -12.26 -1.64 -36.58
N TYR A 613 -13.13 -0.83 -35.97
CA TYR A 613 -14.54 -0.74 -36.32
C TYR A 613 -14.73 -0.37 -37.79
N ASN A 614 -14.06 0.67 -38.27
CA ASN A 614 -14.15 1.11 -39.67
C ASN A 614 -13.66 0.02 -40.64
N ALA A 615 -12.58 -0.69 -40.30
CA ALA A 615 -12.09 -1.80 -41.10
C ALA A 615 -13.09 -2.98 -41.15
N ALA A 616 -13.67 -3.35 -40.00
CA ALA A 616 -14.66 -4.43 -39.93
C ALA A 616 -15.99 -4.04 -40.62
N ALA A 617 -16.42 -2.79 -40.48
CA ALA A 617 -17.62 -2.26 -41.12
C ALA A 617 -17.50 -2.27 -42.66
N ALA A 618 -16.31 -1.92 -43.18
CA ALA A 618 -16.03 -2.01 -44.61
C ALA A 618 -16.10 -3.45 -45.14
N ALA A 619 -15.72 -4.44 -44.33
CA ALA A 619 -15.72 -5.85 -44.70
C ALA A 619 -17.10 -6.53 -44.58
N ALA A 620 -17.97 -6.08 -43.67
CA ALA A 620 -19.25 -6.75 -43.37
C ALA A 620 -20.39 -6.49 -44.37
N VAL A 621 -20.25 -5.54 -45.29
CA VAL A 621 -21.23 -5.16 -46.35
C VAL A 621 -22.67 -5.04 -45.82
N THR A 622 -23.05 -3.82 -45.43
CA THR A 622 -24.35 -3.40 -44.85
C THR A 622 -24.51 -3.74 -43.36
N PRO A 623 -23.97 -2.90 -42.46
CA PRO A 623 -24.11 -3.13 -41.02
C PRO A 623 -25.57 -2.97 -40.55
N PRO A 624 -26.07 -3.82 -39.62
CA PRO A 624 -27.35 -3.62 -38.96
C PRO A 624 -27.39 -2.26 -38.24
N ARG A 625 -28.48 -1.49 -38.39
CA ARG A 625 -28.60 -0.12 -37.86
C ARG A 625 -29.23 0.00 -36.46
N ASP A 626 -29.72 -1.09 -35.86
CA ASP A 626 -30.36 -1.04 -34.55
C ASP A 626 -29.40 -1.52 -33.46
N HIS A 627 -28.59 -0.61 -32.94
CA HIS A 627 -28.00 -0.76 -31.61
C HIS A 627 -28.63 0.29 -30.69
N HIS A 628 -29.42 -0.17 -29.71
CA HIS A 628 -29.82 0.65 -28.57
C HIS A 628 -28.59 0.82 -27.66
N GLY A 629 -27.77 1.82 -27.96
CA GLY A 629 -26.57 2.10 -27.17
C GLY A 629 -26.90 2.62 -25.77
N VAL A 630 -25.86 2.91 -24.99
CA VAL A 630 -25.98 3.46 -23.60
C VAL A 630 -26.91 4.66 -23.46
N GLU A 631 -27.14 5.43 -24.52
CA GLU A 631 -28.08 6.56 -24.52
C GLU A 631 -29.53 6.17 -24.20
N GLY A 632 -29.92 4.92 -24.47
CA GLY A 632 -31.24 4.37 -24.12
C GLY A 632 -31.37 3.94 -22.66
N GLN A 633 -30.26 3.87 -21.91
CA GLN A 633 -30.23 3.33 -20.55
C GLN A 633 -30.57 4.41 -19.52
N TYR A 634 -31.55 4.14 -18.66
CA TYR A 634 -32.01 5.10 -17.65
C TYR A 634 -30.89 5.47 -16.64
N TRP A 635 -30.06 4.50 -16.26
CA TRP A 635 -28.93 4.65 -15.33
C TRP A 635 -27.74 5.42 -15.92
N ALA A 636 -27.72 5.66 -17.24
CA ALA A 636 -26.66 6.40 -17.91
C ALA A 636 -26.88 7.92 -17.89
N ARG A 637 -28.09 8.38 -17.56
CA ARG A 637 -28.47 9.80 -17.55
C ARG A 637 -27.60 10.60 -16.55
N PRO A 638 -26.94 11.71 -16.96
CA PRO A 638 -26.03 12.44 -16.07
C PRO A 638 -26.66 12.92 -14.75
N ALA A 639 -27.90 13.43 -14.80
CA ALA A 639 -28.63 13.89 -13.61
C ALA A 639 -28.90 12.73 -12.63
N TYR A 640 -29.43 11.62 -13.15
CA TYR A 640 -29.69 10.41 -12.37
C TYR A 640 -28.42 9.89 -11.68
N ARG A 641 -27.29 9.83 -12.41
CA ARG A 641 -25.99 9.40 -11.86
C ARG A 641 -25.45 10.32 -10.78
N ALA A 642 -25.63 11.63 -10.94
CA ALA A 642 -25.19 12.60 -9.95
C ALA A 642 -25.95 12.40 -8.62
N ILE A 643 -27.25 12.14 -8.70
CA ILE A 643 -28.10 11.86 -7.53
C ILE A 643 -27.73 10.52 -6.91
N MET A 644 -27.60 9.46 -7.73
CA MET A 644 -27.16 8.14 -7.32
C MET A 644 -25.85 8.19 -6.52
N ASN A 645 -24.83 8.91 -7.01
CA ASN A 645 -23.55 9.03 -6.31
C ASN A 645 -23.67 9.79 -4.97
N ARG A 646 -24.53 10.81 -4.90
CA ARG A 646 -24.81 11.52 -3.64
C ARG A 646 -25.55 10.62 -2.66
N TRP A 647 -26.49 9.82 -3.12
CA TRP A 647 -27.21 8.86 -2.31
C TRP A 647 -26.26 7.78 -1.74
N PHE A 648 -25.42 7.15 -2.57
CA PHE A 648 -24.40 6.22 -2.07
C PHE A 648 -23.47 6.87 -1.06
N ARG A 649 -23.10 8.14 -1.23
CA ARG A 649 -22.28 8.86 -0.26
C ARG A 649 -22.98 9.03 1.09
N LEU A 650 -24.30 9.22 1.11
CA LEU A 650 -25.08 9.24 2.36
C LEU A 650 -25.06 7.88 3.04
N GLU A 651 -25.28 6.78 2.31
CA GLU A 651 -25.24 5.43 2.88
C GLU A 651 -23.86 5.10 3.44
N ARG A 652 -22.79 5.41 2.69
CA ARG A 652 -21.40 5.28 3.15
C ARG A 652 -21.12 6.11 4.41
N ALA A 653 -21.69 7.31 4.55
CA ALA A 653 -21.56 8.10 5.77
C ALA A 653 -22.29 7.47 6.97
N ARG A 654 -23.44 6.83 6.77
CA ARG A 654 -24.15 6.10 7.84
C ARG A 654 -23.36 4.88 8.30
N GLU A 655 -22.81 4.13 7.35
CA GLU A 655 -21.95 2.98 7.66
C GLU A 655 -20.71 3.39 8.45
N GLU A 656 -20.08 4.51 8.10
CA GLU A 656 -18.94 5.02 8.86
C GLU A 656 -19.35 5.43 10.28
N ILE A 657 -20.52 6.06 10.48
CA ILE A 657 -21.00 6.36 11.83
C ILE A 657 -21.17 5.07 12.65
N THR A 658 -21.78 4.02 12.08
CA THR A 658 -21.88 2.72 12.74
C THR A 658 -20.51 2.16 13.10
N ARG A 659 -19.52 2.26 12.20
CA ARG A 659 -18.13 1.85 12.47
C ARG A 659 -17.52 2.64 13.61
N LEU A 660 -17.64 3.97 13.59
CA LEU A 660 -17.08 4.84 14.62
C LEU A 660 -17.77 4.65 15.98
N ASP A 661 -19.07 4.33 15.99
CA ASP A 661 -19.83 4.00 17.20
C ASP A 661 -19.34 2.70 17.85
N ILE A 662 -18.63 1.83 17.11
CA ILE A 662 -17.95 0.64 17.62
C ILE A 662 -16.49 0.96 17.99
N GLU A 663 -15.75 1.62 17.10
CA GLU A 663 -14.31 1.87 17.26
C GLU A 663 -13.98 2.83 18.42
N ILE A 664 -14.81 3.86 18.65
CA ILE A 664 -14.61 4.83 19.74
C ILE A 664 -14.71 4.13 21.11
N PRO A 665 -15.78 3.35 21.43
CA PRO A 665 -15.83 2.59 22.67
C PRO A 665 -14.67 1.62 22.85
N ARG A 666 -14.25 0.90 21.79
CA ARG A 666 -13.08 0.00 21.87
C ARG A 666 -11.85 0.76 22.31
N PHE A 667 -11.59 1.92 21.70
CA PHE A 667 -10.42 2.75 22.02
C PHE A 667 -10.48 3.33 23.44
N VAL A 668 -11.65 3.85 23.86
CA VAL A 668 -11.87 4.36 25.23
C VAL A 668 -11.65 3.27 26.27
N THR A 669 -12.17 2.07 26.01
CA THR A 669 -12.04 0.91 26.90
C THR A 669 -10.57 0.48 26.99
N TRP A 670 -9.87 0.42 25.86
CA TRP A 670 -8.45 0.10 25.81
C TRP A 670 -7.58 1.05 26.64
N MET A 671 -7.80 2.37 26.55
CA MET A 671 -7.04 3.35 27.35
C MET A 671 -7.22 3.13 28.86
N ARG A 672 -8.46 2.82 29.30
CA ARG A 672 -8.74 2.47 30.70
C ARG A 672 -7.97 1.22 31.10
N ASP A 673 -8.14 0.13 30.34
CA ASP A 673 -7.65 -1.20 30.70
C ASP A 673 -6.12 -1.27 30.66
N GLU A 674 -5.50 -0.70 29.62
CA GLU A 674 -4.05 -0.56 29.54
C GLU A 674 -3.50 0.22 30.74
N GLY A 675 -4.17 1.34 31.09
CA GLY A 675 -3.79 2.15 32.25
C GLY A 675 -3.91 1.40 33.57
N VAL A 676 -4.98 0.63 33.78
CA VAL A 676 -5.20 -0.17 35.00
C VAL A 676 -4.17 -1.30 35.10
N PHE A 677 -4.00 -2.07 34.03
CA PHE A 677 -3.05 -3.17 33.94
C PHE A 677 -1.62 -2.72 34.31
N LEU A 678 -1.11 -1.67 33.63
CA LEU A 678 0.25 -1.18 33.86
C LEU A 678 0.45 -0.55 35.25
N ARG A 679 -0.63 -0.10 35.93
CA ARG A 679 -0.55 0.37 37.32
C ARG A 679 -0.56 -0.78 38.33
N ALA A 680 -1.29 -1.86 38.05
CA ALA A 680 -1.41 -3.01 38.95
C ALA A 680 -0.07 -3.76 39.15
N LEU A 681 0.74 -3.85 38.09
CA LEU A 681 2.06 -4.49 38.06
C LEU A 681 3.12 -3.84 38.98
N ARG A 682 2.82 -2.71 39.64
CA ARG A 682 3.73 -2.07 40.61
C ARG A 682 3.75 -2.73 41.99
N ARG A 683 2.86 -3.68 42.30
CA ARG A 683 2.78 -4.29 43.65
C ARG A 683 3.87 -5.36 43.83
N THR A 684 4.78 -5.13 44.78
CA THR A 684 5.98 -5.96 45.07
C THR A 684 5.86 -6.79 46.36
N GLU A 685 4.65 -7.15 46.77
CA GLU A 685 4.45 -7.87 48.04
C GLU A 685 5.07 -9.28 48.00
N GLY A 686 5.91 -9.61 48.99
CA GLY A 686 6.39 -10.97 49.24
C GLY A 686 7.74 -11.39 48.64
N LYS A 687 8.56 -10.47 48.11
CA LYS A 687 9.84 -10.78 47.44
C LYS A 687 11.08 -10.56 48.32
N THR A 688 12.17 -11.29 48.05
CA THR A 688 13.47 -11.16 48.74
C THR A 688 14.25 -9.90 48.31
N GLU A 689 15.25 -9.45 49.09
CA GLU A 689 16.01 -8.21 48.78
C GLU A 689 16.68 -8.20 47.39
N GLU A 690 17.26 -9.32 46.94
CA GLU A 690 17.87 -9.43 45.60
C GLU A 690 16.83 -9.46 44.46
N GLU A 691 15.62 -9.96 44.76
CA GLU A 691 14.49 -9.94 43.82
C GLU A 691 13.89 -8.53 43.75
N VAL A 692 13.77 -7.84 44.89
CA VAL A 692 13.38 -6.43 44.98
C VAL A 692 14.37 -5.55 44.22
N GLU A 693 15.68 -5.84 44.29
CA GLU A 693 16.69 -5.07 43.59
C GLU A 693 16.60 -5.20 42.05
N ARG A 694 16.45 -6.44 41.54
CA ARG A 694 16.24 -6.69 40.11
C ARG A 694 14.90 -6.16 39.62
N ASP A 695 13.87 -6.28 40.45
CA ASP A 695 12.55 -5.74 40.17
C ASP A 695 12.56 -4.22 40.13
N TYR A 696 13.37 -3.54 40.93
CA TYR A 696 13.44 -2.07 40.91
C TYR A 696 13.92 -1.52 39.55
N GLU A 697 14.98 -2.12 38.98
CA GLU A 697 15.50 -1.70 37.67
C GLU A 697 14.49 -1.98 36.55
N LEU A 698 13.85 -3.15 36.59
CA LEU A 698 12.80 -3.52 35.64
C LEU A 698 11.54 -2.64 35.81
N ALA A 699 11.16 -2.31 37.05
CA ALA A 699 10.00 -1.49 37.36
C ALA A 699 10.13 -0.07 36.80
N LEU A 700 11.34 0.52 36.79
CA LEU A 700 11.55 1.79 36.11
C LEU A 700 11.26 1.67 34.61
N HIS A 701 11.76 0.63 33.95
CA HIS A 701 11.55 0.44 32.51
C HIS A 701 10.08 0.14 32.17
N VAL A 702 9.37 -0.57 33.04
CA VAL A 702 7.91 -0.75 32.96
C VAL A 702 7.20 0.60 33.12
N GLU A 703 7.67 1.47 34.03
CA GLU A 703 7.11 2.80 34.21
C GLU A 703 7.36 3.71 33.00
N GLU A 704 8.55 3.68 32.42
CA GLU A 704 8.85 4.39 31.16
C GLU A 704 7.96 3.89 30.02
N TYR A 705 7.69 2.60 29.96
CA TYR A 705 6.75 2.00 29.01
C TYR A 705 5.32 2.51 29.25
N ARG A 706 4.84 2.52 30.50
CA ARG A 706 3.53 3.07 30.89
C ARG A 706 3.37 4.53 30.51
N MET A 707 4.35 5.37 30.83
CA MET A 707 4.35 6.79 30.50
C MET A 707 4.37 7.03 28.99
N ARG A 708 4.97 6.12 28.21
CA ARG A 708 4.93 6.18 26.74
C ARG A 708 3.55 5.84 26.20
N ARG A 709 2.94 4.74 26.65
CA ARG A 709 1.61 4.28 26.19
C ARG A 709 0.50 5.26 26.56
N GLY A 710 0.49 5.74 27.81
CA GLY A 710 -0.54 6.64 28.32
C GLY A 710 -0.32 8.13 28.02
N ARG A 711 0.72 8.49 27.27
CA ARG A 711 1.15 9.89 27.05
C ARG A 711 0.03 10.77 26.49
N PHE A 712 -0.82 10.19 25.64
CA PHE A 712 -1.82 10.93 24.87
C PHE A 712 -3.25 10.73 25.37
N ASP A 713 -3.47 9.86 26.36
CA ASP A 713 -4.82 9.44 26.78
C ASP A 713 -5.70 10.62 27.22
N GLN A 714 -5.15 11.56 27.99
CA GLN A 714 -5.86 12.78 28.37
C GLN A 714 -6.26 13.61 27.14
N SER A 715 -5.35 13.75 26.18
CA SER A 715 -5.58 14.48 24.93
C SER A 715 -6.65 13.80 24.06
N HIS A 716 -6.65 12.46 24.00
CA HIS A 716 -7.68 11.68 23.32
C HIS A 716 -9.05 11.88 23.95
N MET A 717 -9.16 11.75 25.28
CA MET A 717 -10.42 11.91 25.99
C MET A 717 -10.98 13.33 25.89
N MET A 718 -10.12 14.36 25.91
CA MET A 718 -10.55 15.75 25.69
C MET A 718 -11.15 15.95 24.31
N ARG A 719 -10.54 15.40 23.25
CA ARG A 719 -11.06 15.50 21.87
C ARG A 719 -12.41 14.80 21.71
N LEU A 720 -12.51 13.55 22.16
CA LEU A 720 -13.76 12.78 22.10
C LEU A 720 -14.89 13.47 22.87
N SER A 721 -14.58 14.01 24.05
CA SER A 721 -15.56 14.76 24.86
C SER A 721 -15.98 16.07 24.20
N ALA A 722 -15.05 16.78 23.56
CA ALA A 722 -15.36 18.00 22.82
C ALA A 722 -16.29 17.72 21.63
N LEU A 723 -16.04 16.64 20.88
CA LEU A 723 -16.90 16.19 19.79
C LEU A 723 -18.32 15.87 20.29
N LYS A 724 -18.44 15.09 21.38
CA LYS A 724 -19.73 14.78 22.00
C LYS A 724 -20.49 16.03 22.43
N ARG A 725 -19.80 17.02 23.03
CA ARG A 725 -20.42 18.30 23.42
C ARG A 725 -20.89 19.10 22.21
N LYS A 726 -20.12 19.12 21.12
CA LYS A 726 -20.42 19.87 19.90
C LYS A 726 -21.66 19.33 19.18
N TRP A 727 -21.77 18.01 19.06
CA TRP A 727 -22.83 17.38 18.26
C TRP A 727 -24.01 16.84 19.09
N GLY A 728 -23.88 16.79 20.42
CA GLY A 728 -24.97 16.45 21.33
C GLY A 728 -25.63 15.12 20.99
N LEU A 729 -26.95 15.16 20.72
CA LEU A 729 -27.75 13.97 20.40
C LEU A 729 -27.38 13.31 19.05
N ARG A 730 -26.67 14.02 18.16
CA ARG A 730 -26.18 13.45 16.89
C ARG A 730 -24.91 12.62 17.07
N PHE A 731 -24.27 12.68 18.24
CA PHE A 731 -23.15 11.82 18.59
C PHE A 731 -23.66 10.62 19.40
N THR A 732 -23.61 9.44 18.78
CA THR A 732 -24.20 8.19 19.29
C THR A 732 -23.18 7.27 19.95
N ALA A 733 -21.89 7.40 19.66
CA ALA A 733 -20.84 6.58 20.27
C ALA A 733 -20.78 6.71 21.80
N SER A 734 -20.53 5.58 22.48
CA SER A 734 -20.31 5.58 23.93
C SER A 734 -18.89 6.06 24.27
N LEU A 735 -18.79 7.01 25.21
CA LEU A 735 -17.53 7.35 25.88
C LEU A 735 -17.40 6.67 27.26
N THR A 736 -18.34 5.79 27.60
CA THR A 736 -18.24 4.96 28.79
C THR A 736 -17.49 3.69 28.42
N PRO A 737 -16.40 3.34 29.14
CA PRO A 737 -15.69 2.09 28.93
C PRO A 737 -16.61 0.87 29.00
N GLY A 738 -16.48 -0.04 28.04
CA GLY A 738 -17.23 -1.29 27.97
C GLY A 738 -16.52 -2.45 28.67
N VAL A 739 -16.96 -3.67 28.32
CA VAL A 739 -16.34 -4.94 28.75
C VAL A 739 -15.63 -5.56 27.54
N PRO A 740 -14.31 -5.80 27.60
CA PRO A 740 -13.59 -6.43 26.50
C PRO A 740 -13.96 -7.91 26.38
N LEU A 741 -13.95 -8.45 25.14
CA LEU A 741 -14.07 -9.89 24.94
C LEU A 741 -12.92 -10.63 25.66
N LEU A 742 -13.24 -11.73 26.35
CA LEU A 742 -12.25 -12.46 27.17
C LEU A 742 -10.97 -12.82 26.40
N HIS A 743 -11.09 -13.36 25.19
CA HIS A 743 -9.92 -13.73 24.38
C HIS A 743 -9.10 -12.50 23.93
N VAL A 744 -9.73 -11.33 23.76
CA VAL A 744 -9.04 -10.08 23.42
C VAL A 744 -8.27 -9.55 24.64
N ALA A 745 -8.86 -9.60 25.84
CA ALA A 745 -8.17 -9.25 27.08
C ALA A 745 -6.97 -10.18 27.32
N MET A 746 -7.14 -11.49 27.09
CA MET A 746 -6.05 -12.46 27.18
C MET A 746 -4.97 -12.22 26.12
N ASP A 747 -5.33 -11.98 24.86
CA ASP A 747 -4.38 -11.67 23.77
C ASP A 747 -3.64 -10.33 24.02
N ALA A 748 -4.22 -9.41 24.78
CA ALA A 748 -3.56 -8.17 25.23
C ALA A 748 -2.60 -8.39 26.42
N GLY A 749 -2.54 -9.61 26.96
CA GLY A 749 -1.72 -9.97 28.13
C GLY A 749 -2.32 -9.55 29.46
N MET A 750 -3.64 -9.33 29.54
CA MET A 750 -4.33 -8.90 30.75
C MET A 750 -4.92 -10.11 31.48
N GLU A 751 -4.30 -10.56 32.58
CA GLU A 751 -4.97 -11.45 33.55
C GLU A 751 -5.94 -10.61 34.37
N MET A 752 -7.25 -10.82 34.19
CA MET A 752 -8.29 -10.15 34.96
C MET A 752 -8.84 -11.10 36.03
N ASP A 753 -8.84 -10.64 37.28
CA ASP A 753 -9.57 -11.31 38.37
C ASP A 753 -11.08 -11.26 38.07
N VAL A 754 -11.74 -12.42 38.14
CA VAL A 754 -13.15 -12.60 37.73
C VAL A 754 -14.13 -11.75 38.55
N ASP A 755 -13.70 -11.24 39.71
CA ASP A 755 -14.50 -10.46 40.67
C ASP A 755 -14.53 -8.93 40.43
N GLU A 756 -13.69 -8.37 39.55
CA GLU A 756 -13.72 -6.91 39.24
C GLU A 756 -14.57 -6.55 38.00
N ARG A 757 -15.56 -7.38 37.66
CA ARG A 757 -16.51 -7.16 36.55
C ARG A 757 -17.51 -6.01 36.75
N ALA A 758 -17.48 -5.31 37.87
CA ALA A 758 -18.43 -4.24 38.18
C ALA A 758 -17.81 -2.84 38.01
N PRO A 759 -18.50 -1.89 37.35
CA PRO A 759 -18.13 -0.50 37.46
C PRO A 759 -18.23 -0.10 38.93
N ARG A 760 -17.12 0.26 39.57
CA ARG A 760 -17.16 0.90 40.88
C ARG A 760 -17.83 2.26 40.70
N ALA A 761 -19.13 2.30 40.93
CA ALA A 761 -19.87 3.54 41.10
C ALA A 761 -19.29 4.23 42.34
N GLY A 762 -18.50 5.29 42.13
CA GLY A 762 -18.07 6.17 43.22
C GLY A 762 -16.57 6.37 43.40
N GLU A 763 -15.81 6.64 42.33
CA GLU A 763 -14.62 7.48 42.45
C GLU A 763 -14.66 8.53 41.33
N GLN A 764 -15.50 9.56 41.54
CA GLN A 764 -15.22 10.88 40.98
C GLN A 764 -13.96 11.37 41.68
N GLY A 765 -12.80 11.04 41.10
CA GLY A 765 -11.57 11.77 41.38
C GLY A 765 -11.78 13.22 40.94
N ASP A 766 -11.93 14.09 41.93
CA ASP A 766 -12.00 15.54 41.80
C ASP A 766 -10.73 16.04 41.08
N LEU A 767 -10.80 16.13 39.76
CA LEU A 767 -9.84 16.88 38.95
C LEU A 767 -10.28 18.34 39.03
N SER A 768 -9.92 18.99 40.13
CA SER A 768 -10.08 20.44 40.29
C SER A 768 -9.41 21.13 39.10
N MET A 769 -10.24 21.70 38.24
CA MET A 769 -9.85 22.50 37.10
C MET A 769 -9.09 23.73 37.60
N GLN A 770 -7.81 23.83 37.27
CA GLN A 770 -7.18 25.13 37.10
C GLN A 770 -7.34 25.48 35.61
N GLU A 771 -8.20 26.46 35.36
CA GLU A 771 -8.28 27.17 34.09
C GLU A 771 -6.94 27.88 33.88
N ASP A 772 -6.07 27.28 33.08
CA ASP A 772 -4.93 27.99 32.50
C ASP A 772 -5.31 28.29 31.05
N GLU A 773 -5.69 29.55 30.79
CA GLU A 773 -5.96 30.10 29.46
C GLU A 773 -4.66 30.19 28.66
N GLY A 774 -4.09 29.04 28.31
CA GLY A 774 -3.07 28.93 27.28
C GLY A 774 -3.74 28.94 25.92
N LYS A 775 -3.77 30.10 25.25
CA LYS A 775 -4.11 30.20 23.82
C LYS A 775 -3.29 29.17 23.04
N ALA A 776 -3.94 28.11 22.59
CA ALA A 776 -3.41 27.26 21.55
C ALA A 776 -3.33 28.13 20.28
N SER A 777 -2.12 28.37 19.80
CA SER A 777 -1.90 28.89 18.46
C SER A 777 -2.52 27.89 17.48
N GLU A 778 -3.51 28.37 16.74
CA GLU A 778 -3.99 27.74 15.52
C GLU A 778 -2.85 27.79 14.50
N ASP A 779 -2.02 26.74 14.46
CA ASP A 779 -1.20 26.45 13.29
C ASP A 779 -2.12 25.80 12.25
N GLU A 780 -2.92 26.67 11.61
CA GLU A 780 -3.50 26.38 10.31
C GLU A 780 -2.36 26.31 9.29
N ASP A 781 -1.80 25.12 9.07
CA ASP A 781 -1.15 24.79 7.79
C ASP A 781 -2.27 24.49 6.76
N ASN A 782 -3.11 25.50 6.53
CA ASN A 782 -3.91 25.64 5.34
C ASN A 782 -3.06 26.42 4.35
N SER A 783 -2.25 25.71 3.55
CA SER A 783 -1.57 26.34 2.43
C SER A 783 -2.63 26.65 1.36
N ASP A 784 -3.24 27.82 1.48
CA ASP A 784 -3.97 28.49 0.42
C ASP A 784 -3.04 28.64 -0.79
N ILE A 785 -3.31 27.84 -1.83
CA ILE A 785 -2.81 28.12 -3.17
C ILE A 785 -3.83 29.08 -3.79
N GLU A 786 -3.73 30.35 -3.44
CA GLU A 786 -4.31 31.44 -4.23
C GLU A 786 -3.23 32.03 -5.14
N GLY A 787 -3.59 32.16 -6.42
CA GLY A 787 -2.88 32.99 -7.39
C GLY A 787 -2.24 32.23 -8.55
N ASP A 788 -3.02 31.96 -9.61
CA ASP A 788 -2.54 32.16 -10.99
C ASP A 788 -3.71 32.31 -11.99
N ASP A 789 -4.56 33.33 -11.80
CA ASP A 789 -5.68 33.67 -12.70
C ASP A 789 -5.24 34.24 -14.06
N ALA A 790 -3.93 34.30 -14.34
CA ALA A 790 -3.41 34.72 -15.64
C ALA A 790 -3.15 33.54 -16.61
N HIS A 791 -3.35 32.30 -16.16
CA HIS A 791 -2.98 31.10 -16.94
C HIS A 791 -4.17 30.39 -17.63
N ASP A 792 -5.40 30.85 -17.38
CA ASP A 792 -6.65 30.21 -17.81
C ASP A 792 -6.92 30.40 -19.33
N GLU A 793 -6.46 31.50 -19.94
CA GLU A 793 -6.59 31.72 -21.40
C GLU A 793 -5.75 30.73 -22.23
N ARG A 794 -4.57 30.34 -21.74
CA ARG A 794 -3.69 29.38 -22.45
C ARG A 794 -4.20 27.94 -22.37
N VAL A 795 -4.98 27.61 -21.34
CA VAL A 795 -5.59 26.29 -21.17
C VAL A 795 -6.82 26.14 -22.06
N SER A 796 -7.61 27.21 -22.24
CA SER A 796 -8.73 27.26 -23.19
C SER A 796 -8.26 27.03 -24.64
N GLU A 797 -7.11 27.59 -25.03
CA GLU A 797 -6.52 27.40 -26.37
C GLU A 797 -5.96 25.96 -26.59
N MET A 798 -5.54 25.28 -25.53
CA MET A 798 -5.11 23.87 -25.58
C MET A 798 -6.32 22.91 -25.58
N LEU A 799 -7.40 23.27 -24.90
CA LEU A 799 -8.69 22.57 -24.90
C LEU A 799 -9.36 22.60 -26.27
N PHE A 800 -9.29 23.72 -27.00
CA PHE A 800 -9.84 23.84 -28.36
C PHE A 800 -9.08 22.98 -29.40
N LYS A 801 -7.79 22.72 -29.17
CA LYS A 801 -6.96 21.86 -30.05
C LYS A 801 -7.14 20.36 -29.79
N LEU A 802 -7.72 19.97 -28.65
CA LEU A 802 -7.91 18.56 -28.24
C LEU A 802 -9.28 17.99 -28.63
N THR A 803 -10.24 18.83 -29.02
CA THR A 803 -11.58 18.43 -29.48
C THR A 803 -11.67 18.16 -30.98
N GLY A 804 -10.54 18.18 -31.71
CA GLY A 804 -10.45 17.91 -33.14
C GLY A 804 -10.82 16.47 -33.54
N LEU A 805 -12.10 16.14 -33.43
CA LEU A 805 -12.76 15.13 -34.25
C LEU A 805 -13.41 15.90 -35.39
N GLY A 806 -12.75 15.89 -36.55
CA GLY A 806 -13.31 16.42 -37.78
C GLY A 806 -14.59 15.66 -38.12
N ILE A 807 -15.71 16.31 -37.87
CA ILE A 807 -16.98 16.06 -38.54
C ILE A 807 -17.28 17.39 -39.23
N ASP A 808 -17.06 17.43 -40.53
CA ASP A 808 -17.42 18.58 -41.37
C ASP A 808 -18.94 18.77 -41.30
N ALA A 809 -19.37 19.87 -40.69
CA ALA A 809 -20.72 20.38 -40.81
C ALA A 809 -20.65 21.70 -41.58
N GLU A 810 -21.10 21.67 -42.85
CA GLU A 810 -21.31 22.86 -43.67
C GLU A 810 -22.39 23.74 -43.02
N GLU A 811 -21.99 24.85 -42.38
CA GLU A 811 -22.92 25.92 -42.03
C GLU A 811 -23.03 26.90 -43.20
N ARG A 812 -24.17 26.82 -43.91
CA ARG A 812 -24.70 27.92 -44.70
C ARG A 812 -25.06 29.05 -43.74
N GLY A 813 -24.43 30.20 -43.95
CA GLY A 813 -24.76 31.41 -43.23
C GLY A 813 -26.16 31.91 -43.56
N GLU A 814 -26.80 32.52 -42.57
CA GLU A 814 -27.68 33.65 -42.78
C GLU A 814 -27.52 34.64 -41.62
N SER A 815 -27.21 35.86 -42.02
CA SER A 815 -27.07 37.09 -41.25
C SER A 815 -28.42 37.50 -40.65
N ILE A 816 -28.42 38.15 -39.49
CA ILE A 816 -28.90 39.55 -39.29
C ILE A 816 -28.86 39.88 -37.79
N ALA A 817 -28.34 41.08 -37.51
CA ALA A 817 -28.32 41.78 -36.25
C ALA A 817 -29.72 42.21 -35.77
N ASP A 818 -29.98 42.05 -34.47
CA ASP A 818 -30.28 43.13 -33.51
C ASP A 818 -30.26 42.58 -32.08
#